data_AF-A0A2A3EYF6-F1
#
_entry.id   AF-A0A2A3EYF6-F1
#
_cell.length_a   1.000
_cell.length_b   1.000
_cell.length_c   1.000
_cell.angle_alpha   90.00
_cell.angle_beta   90.00
_cell.angle_gamma   90.00
#
_symmetry.space_group_name_H-M   'P 1'
#
loop_
_entity.id
_entity.type
_entity.pdbx_description
1 polymer ?
#
loop_
_entity_poly.entity_id
_entity_poly.type
_entity_poly.pdbx_seq_one_letter_code
_entity_poly.pdbx_strand_id
1 'polypeptide(L)'
;MTATVNRTDVTGQMIIAGNPVQGSGTTIHGIDPATGHQLEPGFAHGDDRDVDAACAAAAEAFAPYRATTSEERARFLETIADNIEALGETLIARVCAESGLPQGRVTGEVGRTSGQLRLFAGVLRDGGWNGARIDPALPDRTPLPRADIRQRKVPLGPVAVFGASNFPLAFSVAGGDTASALAAGCPVVVKAHDAHPGTSELVGRAIADAVASTGMPAGTFSLLFGSGRGLGTALVTDPRIKAVGFTGSRSGGTALVAAAAGRPEPIPVYAEMSSINPVFLLENALTTRGAELGRAFVGSLTLGSGQFCTNPGLVIAVDGPGLTSFVESARAAVAESTPTPMLTPNIAGCYADGVTALSGAATVEARGTESDAPNTGRAALFSAAADTFLGSEVLQQEVFGSSSLIVRCRDAEQVRAVAAKLEGQLTATVHVDDADLDEAGRLLPVLELKAGRILFNGWPTGVEVGHAMVHGGPHPATSDSRTTSVGSLAIERFLRPVAYQDVPSSLLPAAIADGNPDQLWRRIDGRLTQDCFSLVKEFPMLDGVLFFPVTPFTASGDVDYDRLAEHVAKGVDAGPGGVFIACGTGEFHALGLEEFGRIVAKATEVVAGRVPVFAGAGGSVQQAKEFAASAKANGADGILLLPPYLVTMPQAGLVEYTRAVAETTDLPLVVYNRGNARFDEPAAVEVAQFPTVVGFKDGTGDLDKVGRIVRAVKDALAPSGKQFLFFNGMPTAEVTQQAYRAIGVTLYSSATFAFAPELALGFYDALESGNQELTDALLRDFFHPLVRLRDQVPGYAVSLIKSGVAMEGIDAGPVRPPLVPTSDVHLRELIRITAAGRAVLADALAVQAAV
;
A
#
# COMPACT_ATOMS: atom_id res chain seq x y z
N MET A 1 -19.53 -40.26 -34.61
CA MET A 1 -20.61 -39.83 -33.71
C MET A 1 -19.95 -39.24 -32.47
N THR A 2 -19.67 -37.95 -32.50
CA THR A 2 -19.11 -37.22 -31.35
C THR A 2 -20.27 -36.86 -30.44
N ALA A 3 -20.50 -37.67 -29.41
CA ALA A 3 -21.38 -37.28 -28.31
C ALA A 3 -20.82 -35.98 -27.73
N THR A 4 -21.64 -34.94 -27.68
CA THR A 4 -21.35 -33.68 -27.02
C THR A 4 -21.17 -33.98 -25.53
N VAL A 5 -19.93 -34.17 -25.08
CA VAL A 5 -19.61 -34.36 -23.66
C VAL A 5 -20.09 -33.13 -22.91
N ASN A 6 -20.90 -33.30 -21.86
CA ASN A 6 -21.34 -32.16 -21.07
C ASN A 6 -20.13 -31.58 -20.33
N ARG A 7 -20.10 -30.26 -20.18
CA ARG A 7 -18.98 -29.51 -19.56
C ARG A 7 -18.65 -29.94 -18.12
N THR A 8 -19.54 -30.69 -17.51
CA THR A 8 -19.50 -31.21 -16.13
C THR A 8 -19.04 -32.66 -16.02
N ASP A 9 -18.83 -33.36 -17.14
CA ASP A 9 -18.43 -34.77 -17.12
C ASP A 9 -16.91 -34.90 -16.92
N VAL A 10 -16.51 -35.73 -15.95
CA VAL A 10 -15.11 -36.08 -15.70
C VAL A 10 -14.65 -37.07 -16.75
N THR A 11 -13.54 -36.81 -17.45
CA THR A 11 -13.09 -37.63 -18.59
C THR A 11 -11.81 -38.42 -18.34
N GLY A 12 -11.10 -38.18 -17.24
CA GLY A 12 -9.83 -38.85 -16.92
C GLY A 12 -8.62 -38.22 -17.59
N GLN A 13 -8.78 -37.02 -18.16
CA GLN A 13 -7.76 -36.35 -18.97
C GLN A 13 -7.03 -35.25 -18.20
N MET A 14 -5.70 -35.19 -18.36
CA MET A 14 -4.87 -34.07 -17.96
C MET A 14 -5.22 -32.82 -18.78
N ILE A 15 -4.73 -31.67 -18.34
CA ILE A 15 -4.87 -30.41 -19.08
C ILE A 15 -3.48 -29.83 -19.29
N ILE A 16 -3.04 -29.72 -20.54
CA ILE A 16 -1.76 -29.10 -20.89
C ILE A 16 -2.05 -27.88 -21.74
N ALA A 17 -1.85 -26.70 -21.14
CA ALA A 17 -2.11 -25.40 -21.77
C ALA A 17 -3.49 -25.32 -22.43
N GLY A 18 -4.54 -25.69 -21.68
CA GLY A 18 -5.93 -25.70 -22.16
C GLY A 18 -6.33 -26.91 -23.01
N ASN A 19 -5.39 -27.76 -23.42
CA ASN A 19 -5.71 -28.95 -24.22
C ASN A 19 -5.91 -30.19 -23.33
N PRO A 20 -6.99 -30.96 -23.51
CA PRO A 20 -7.16 -32.23 -22.82
C PRO A 20 -6.17 -33.28 -23.36
N VAL A 21 -5.43 -33.94 -22.47
CA VAL A 21 -4.40 -34.93 -22.82
C VAL A 21 -4.61 -36.22 -22.02
N GLN A 22 -4.57 -37.36 -22.69
CA GLN A 22 -4.62 -38.67 -22.04
C GLN A 22 -3.20 -39.10 -21.65
N GLY A 23 -2.98 -39.41 -20.37
CA GLY A 23 -1.71 -39.97 -19.91
C GLY A 23 -1.42 -41.35 -20.47
N SER A 24 -0.14 -41.76 -20.45
CA SER A 24 0.34 -43.03 -20.99
C SER A 24 0.77 -44.04 -19.91
N GLY A 25 0.82 -43.60 -18.66
CA GLY A 25 1.31 -44.35 -17.51
C GLY A 25 0.23 -45.14 -16.77
N THR A 26 0.52 -45.45 -15.51
CA THR A 26 -0.42 -46.18 -14.63
C THR A 26 -1.75 -45.45 -14.51
N THR A 27 -2.85 -46.16 -14.77
CA THR A 27 -4.20 -45.67 -14.52
C THR A 27 -4.55 -45.83 -13.05
N ILE A 28 -4.96 -44.74 -12.40
CA ILE A 28 -5.55 -44.73 -11.07
C ILE A 28 -7.04 -44.43 -11.17
N HIS A 29 -7.79 -44.76 -10.13
CA HIS A 29 -9.20 -44.41 -10.01
C HIS A 29 -9.40 -43.60 -8.74
N GLY A 30 -10.38 -42.69 -8.74
CA GLY A 30 -10.89 -42.17 -7.48
C GLY A 30 -11.40 -43.32 -6.62
N ILE A 31 -11.32 -43.21 -5.31
CA ILE A 31 -11.82 -44.25 -4.40
C ILE A 31 -12.85 -43.58 -3.50
N ASP A 32 -14.03 -44.18 -3.37
CA ASP A 32 -14.95 -43.83 -2.30
C ASP A 32 -14.42 -44.43 -0.98
N PRO A 33 -13.91 -43.61 -0.04
CA PRO A 33 -13.30 -44.16 1.15
C PRO A 33 -14.32 -44.83 2.10
N ALA A 34 -15.60 -44.48 2.01
CA ALA A 34 -16.64 -45.06 2.86
C ALA A 34 -17.01 -46.49 2.44
N THR A 35 -16.81 -46.83 1.17
CA THR A 35 -17.17 -48.15 0.61
C THR A 35 -15.98 -48.95 0.08
N GLY A 36 -14.86 -48.27 -0.21
CA GLY A 36 -13.71 -48.83 -0.93
C GLY A 36 -13.93 -48.97 -2.44
N HIS A 37 -15.07 -48.53 -2.98
CA HIS A 37 -15.40 -48.67 -4.39
C HIS A 37 -14.56 -47.73 -5.27
N GLN A 38 -14.10 -48.24 -6.42
CA GLN A 38 -13.42 -47.42 -7.41
C GLN A 38 -14.44 -46.58 -8.19
N LEU A 39 -14.13 -45.30 -8.37
CA LEU A 39 -14.93 -44.34 -9.09
C LEU A 39 -14.43 -44.20 -10.52
N GLU A 40 -15.37 -44.09 -11.46
CA GLU A 40 -15.07 -43.83 -12.88
C GLU A 40 -14.96 -42.31 -13.16
N PRO A 41 -14.27 -41.91 -14.23
CA PRO A 41 -13.39 -42.74 -15.08
C PRO A 41 -12.04 -43.04 -14.42
N GLY A 42 -11.21 -43.86 -15.07
CA GLY A 42 -9.79 -43.97 -14.73
C GLY A 42 -8.97 -42.78 -15.21
N PHE A 43 -7.93 -42.41 -14.46
CA PHE A 43 -7.00 -41.30 -14.72
C PHE A 43 -5.61 -41.86 -14.98
N ALA A 44 -5.17 -41.81 -16.24
CA ALA A 44 -3.85 -42.27 -16.61
C ALA A 44 -2.79 -41.23 -16.22
N HIS A 45 -1.77 -41.67 -15.50
CA HIS A 45 -0.61 -40.83 -15.18
C HIS A 45 0.12 -40.37 -16.45
N GLY A 46 0.59 -39.13 -16.46
CA GLY A 46 1.50 -38.61 -17.46
C GLY A 46 2.92 -39.14 -17.29
N ASP A 47 3.73 -38.94 -18.33
CA ASP A 47 5.16 -39.24 -18.36
C ASP A 47 6.02 -37.98 -18.52
N ASP A 48 7.34 -38.15 -18.66
CA ASP A 48 8.28 -37.04 -18.76
C ASP A 48 8.00 -36.10 -19.94
N ARG A 49 7.34 -36.58 -21.01
CA ARG A 49 6.94 -35.75 -22.16
C ARG A 49 5.80 -34.81 -21.80
N ASP A 50 4.87 -35.27 -20.96
CA ASP A 50 3.77 -34.44 -20.46
C ASP A 50 4.29 -33.35 -19.53
N VAL A 51 5.26 -33.69 -18.67
CA VAL A 51 5.98 -32.71 -17.83
C VAL A 51 6.71 -31.69 -18.68
N ASP A 52 7.47 -32.14 -19.69
CA ASP A 52 8.19 -31.26 -20.59
C ASP A 52 7.24 -30.30 -21.34
N ALA A 53 6.14 -30.83 -21.88
CA ALA A 53 5.14 -30.05 -22.59
C ALA A 53 4.48 -28.99 -21.69
N ALA A 54 4.09 -29.36 -20.47
CA ALA A 54 3.49 -28.42 -19.51
C ALA A 54 4.48 -27.35 -19.06
N CYS A 55 5.72 -27.72 -18.75
CA CYS A 55 6.76 -26.77 -18.34
C CYS A 55 7.19 -25.86 -19.49
N ALA A 56 7.27 -26.37 -20.72
CA ALA A 56 7.53 -25.58 -21.93
C ALA A 56 6.45 -24.52 -22.14
N ALA A 57 5.18 -24.93 -22.10
CA ALA A 57 4.05 -24.02 -22.29
C ALA A 57 4.00 -22.96 -21.18
N ALA A 58 4.25 -23.34 -19.92
CA ALA A 58 4.32 -22.41 -18.81
C ALA A 58 5.47 -21.39 -18.97
N ALA A 59 6.64 -21.84 -19.44
CA ALA A 59 7.77 -20.94 -19.71
C ALA A 59 7.45 -19.95 -20.85
N GLU A 60 6.81 -20.42 -21.92
CA GLU A 60 6.37 -19.58 -23.04
C GLU A 60 5.31 -18.54 -22.61
N ALA A 61 4.36 -18.96 -21.79
CA ALA A 61 3.30 -18.09 -21.25
C ALA A 61 3.81 -17.03 -20.26
N PHE A 62 4.96 -17.24 -19.62
CA PHE A 62 5.41 -16.39 -18.52
C PHE A 62 5.60 -14.93 -18.92
N ALA A 63 6.28 -14.66 -20.04
CA ALA A 63 6.57 -13.30 -20.48
C ALA A 63 5.30 -12.47 -20.77
N PRO A 64 4.33 -12.94 -21.58
CA PRO A 64 3.07 -12.23 -21.76
C PRO A 64 2.20 -12.20 -20.50
N TYR A 65 2.15 -13.29 -19.71
CA TYR A 65 1.31 -13.33 -18.51
C TYR A 65 1.76 -12.33 -17.43
N ARG A 66 3.06 -12.25 -17.14
CA ARG A 66 3.59 -11.29 -16.15
C ARG A 66 3.48 -9.83 -16.60
N ALA A 67 3.26 -9.58 -17.88
CA ALA A 67 3.10 -8.25 -18.46
C ALA A 67 1.66 -7.73 -18.38
N THR A 68 0.71 -8.58 -18.00
CA THR A 68 -0.67 -8.17 -17.73
C THR A 68 -0.75 -7.12 -16.62
N THR A 69 -1.77 -6.30 -16.67
CA THR A 69 -2.13 -5.37 -15.60
C THR A 69 -2.64 -6.11 -14.37
N SER A 70 -2.58 -5.45 -13.21
CA SER A 70 -3.17 -6.00 -11.98
C SER A 70 -4.68 -6.26 -12.13
N GLU A 71 -5.39 -5.41 -12.86
CA GLU A 71 -6.83 -5.55 -13.08
C GLU A 71 -7.18 -6.74 -13.97
N GLU A 72 -6.40 -6.99 -15.03
CA GLU A 72 -6.57 -8.20 -15.86
C GLU A 72 -6.38 -9.48 -15.05
N ARG A 73 -5.34 -9.53 -14.19
CA ARG A 73 -5.16 -10.68 -13.28
C ARG A 73 -6.24 -10.79 -12.22
N ALA A 74 -6.73 -9.67 -11.68
CA ALA A 74 -7.79 -9.67 -10.69
C ALA A 74 -9.08 -10.28 -11.28
N ARG A 75 -9.45 -9.83 -12.48
CA ARG A 75 -10.61 -10.37 -13.22
C ARG A 75 -10.45 -11.84 -13.57
N PHE A 76 -9.24 -12.28 -13.91
CA PHE A 76 -8.94 -13.69 -14.13
C PHE A 76 -9.19 -14.54 -12.88
N LEU A 77 -8.71 -14.12 -11.70
CA LEU A 77 -8.95 -14.84 -10.45
C LEU A 77 -10.43 -14.87 -10.06
N GLU A 78 -11.15 -13.78 -10.26
CA GLU A 78 -12.60 -13.71 -10.05
C GLU A 78 -13.35 -14.65 -11.01
N THR A 79 -12.93 -14.71 -12.27
CA THR A 79 -13.52 -15.63 -13.26
C THR A 79 -13.28 -17.09 -12.87
N ILE A 80 -12.11 -17.43 -12.32
CA ILE A 80 -11.88 -18.78 -11.76
C ILE A 80 -12.88 -19.06 -10.63
N ALA A 81 -13.05 -18.12 -9.71
CA ALA A 81 -13.95 -18.26 -8.57
C ALA A 81 -15.40 -18.49 -9.02
N ASP A 82 -15.87 -17.70 -9.98
CA ASP A 82 -17.22 -17.81 -10.56
C ASP A 82 -17.40 -19.15 -11.29
N ASN A 83 -16.40 -19.60 -12.05
CA ASN A 83 -16.44 -20.90 -12.74
C ASN A 83 -16.51 -22.09 -11.76
N ILE A 84 -15.79 -22.02 -10.63
CA ILE A 84 -15.83 -23.06 -9.59
C ILE A 84 -17.22 -23.09 -8.92
N GLU A 85 -17.78 -21.94 -8.59
CA GLU A 85 -19.12 -21.84 -8.00
C GLU A 85 -20.20 -22.36 -8.96
N ALA A 86 -20.04 -22.09 -10.27
CA ALA A 86 -20.96 -22.55 -11.31
C ALA A 86 -21.00 -24.08 -11.48
N LEU A 87 -19.97 -24.82 -11.04
CA LEU A 87 -20.02 -26.29 -11.04
C LEU A 87 -21.03 -26.86 -10.04
N GLY A 88 -21.40 -26.08 -9.01
CA GLY A 88 -22.50 -26.38 -8.09
C GLY A 88 -22.49 -27.81 -7.53
N GLU A 89 -23.62 -28.49 -7.67
CA GLU A 89 -23.84 -29.85 -7.15
C GLU A 89 -22.88 -30.88 -7.74
N THR A 90 -22.46 -30.75 -9.00
CA THR A 90 -21.52 -31.69 -9.64
C THR A 90 -20.20 -31.76 -8.90
N LEU A 91 -19.61 -30.59 -8.58
CA LEU A 91 -18.34 -30.53 -7.86
C LEU A 91 -18.52 -31.08 -6.44
N ILE A 92 -19.57 -30.66 -5.75
CA ILE A 92 -19.84 -31.08 -4.36
C ILE A 92 -19.99 -32.61 -4.30
N ALA A 93 -20.80 -33.20 -5.18
CA ALA A 93 -21.02 -34.64 -5.22
C ALA A 93 -19.72 -35.40 -5.49
N ARG A 94 -18.89 -34.92 -6.44
CA ARG A 94 -17.61 -35.56 -6.75
C ARG A 94 -16.62 -35.50 -5.58
N VAL A 95 -16.51 -34.35 -4.92
CA VAL A 95 -15.63 -34.19 -3.75
C VAL A 95 -16.08 -35.08 -2.60
N CYS A 96 -17.37 -35.11 -2.29
CA CYS A 96 -17.92 -35.99 -1.25
C CYS A 96 -17.59 -37.46 -1.54
N ALA A 97 -17.77 -37.89 -2.80
CA ALA A 97 -17.49 -39.26 -3.21
C ALA A 97 -15.99 -39.60 -3.10
N GLU A 98 -15.07 -38.72 -3.51
CA GLU A 98 -13.63 -39.01 -3.49
C GLU A 98 -12.97 -38.85 -2.12
N SER A 99 -13.57 -38.07 -1.21
CA SER A 99 -12.94 -37.72 0.08
C SER A 99 -13.66 -38.28 1.31
N GLY A 100 -14.91 -38.71 1.18
CA GLY A 100 -15.76 -39.07 2.31
C GLY A 100 -16.14 -37.89 3.21
N LEU A 101 -15.82 -36.65 2.82
CA LEU A 101 -16.16 -35.46 3.60
C LEU A 101 -17.67 -35.17 3.51
N PRO A 102 -18.30 -34.70 4.60
CA PRO A 102 -19.71 -34.34 4.59
C PRO A 102 -20.01 -33.18 3.63
N GLN A 103 -21.17 -33.22 2.98
CA GLN A 103 -21.61 -32.19 2.03
C GLN A 103 -21.49 -30.76 2.57
N GLY A 104 -21.96 -30.49 3.80
CA GLY A 104 -21.88 -29.15 4.39
C GLY A 104 -20.44 -28.62 4.54
N ARG A 105 -19.48 -29.51 4.84
CA ARG A 105 -18.05 -29.17 4.87
C ARG A 105 -17.54 -28.83 3.48
N VAL A 106 -17.88 -29.64 2.48
CA VAL A 106 -17.48 -29.41 1.09
C VAL A 106 -18.05 -28.10 0.55
N THR A 107 -19.32 -27.80 0.79
CA THR A 107 -19.94 -26.52 0.42
C THR A 107 -19.22 -25.32 1.05
N GLY A 108 -18.87 -25.41 2.34
CA GLY A 108 -18.07 -24.39 2.99
C GLY A 108 -16.67 -24.23 2.36
N GLU A 109 -16.05 -25.32 1.93
CA GLU A 109 -14.74 -25.30 1.29
C GLU A 109 -14.76 -24.72 -0.13
N VAL A 110 -15.85 -24.92 -0.89
CA VAL A 110 -16.10 -24.20 -2.15
C VAL A 110 -16.11 -22.69 -1.90
N GLY A 111 -16.92 -22.23 -0.94
CA GLY A 111 -17.00 -20.82 -0.56
C GLY A 111 -15.65 -20.25 -0.11
N ARG A 112 -14.89 -21.03 0.67
CA ARG A 112 -13.51 -20.66 1.08
C ARG A 112 -12.58 -20.50 -0.14
N THR A 113 -12.61 -21.44 -1.08
CA THR A 113 -11.73 -21.45 -2.26
C THR A 113 -12.00 -20.24 -3.14
N SER A 114 -13.27 -19.97 -3.44
CA SER A 114 -13.69 -18.83 -4.24
C SER A 114 -13.43 -17.49 -3.52
N GLY A 115 -13.69 -17.43 -2.21
CA GLY A 115 -13.35 -16.26 -1.39
C GLY A 115 -11.85 -15.96 -1.37
N GLN A 116 -11.00 -16.99 -1.32
CA GLN A 116 -9.54 -16.84 -1.36
C GLN A 116 -9.03 -16.31 -2.71
N LEU A 117 -9.59 -16.76 -3.83
CA LEU A 117 -9.29 -16.20 -5.15
C LEU A 117 -9.66 -14.71 -5.22
N ARG A 118 -10.85 -14.34 -4.71
CA ARG A 118 -11.31 -12.95 -4.65
C ARG A 118 -10.49 -12.08 -3.70
N LEU A 119 -9.97 -12.63 -2.60
CA LEU A 119 -9.01 -11.94 -1.74
C LEU A 119 -7.79 -11.49 -2.55
N PHE A 120 -7.20 -12.38 -3.36
CA PHE A 120 -6.04 -12.02 -4.18
C PHE A 120 -6.36 -11.06 -5.33
N ALA A 121 -7.58 -11.08 -5.86
CA ALA A 121 -8.06 -10.02 -6.75
C ALA A 121 -8.08 -8.65 -6.05
N GLY A 122 -8.51 -8.60 -4.78
CA GLY A 122 -8.41 -7.41 -3.93
C GLY A 122 -6.95 -6.96 -3.70
N VAL A 123 -6.05 -7.90 -3.39
CA VAL A 123 -4.60 -7.62 -3.20
C VAL A 123 -3.98 -7.01 -4.46
N LEU A 124 -4.37 -7.49 -5.64
CA LEU A 124 -3.89 -6.97 -6.92
C LEU A 124 -4.31 -5.52 -7.14
N ARG A 125 -5.56 -5.18 -6.82
CA ARG A 125 -6.11 -3.82 -6.96
C ARG A 125 -5.56 -2.84 -5.93
N ASP A 126 -5.30 -3.30 -4.70
CA ASP A 126 -4.58 -2.52 -3.69
C ASP A 126 -3.16 -2.17 -4.15
N GLY A 127 -2.48 -3.12 -4.82
CA GLY A 127 -1.19 -2.89 -5.46
C GLY A 127 0.00 -2.86 -4.49
N GLY A 128 -0.20 -2.95 -3.18
CA GLY A 128 0.86 -3.00 -2.17
C GLY A 128 1.83 -4.19 -2.34
N TRP A 129 1.40 -5.25 -3.02
CA TRP A 129 2.23 -6.41 -3.38
C TRP A 129 3.46 -6.03 -4.22
N ASN A 130 3.44 -4.89 -4.92
CA ASN A 130 4.61 -4.39 -5.66
C ASN A 130 5.80 -4.10 -4.74
N GLY A 131 5.56 -3.82 -3.45
CA GLY A 131 6.63 -3.48 -2.49
C GLY A 131 7.51 -2.33 -3.00
N ALA A 132 6.90 -1.33 -3.63
CA ALA A 132 7.58 -0.25 -4.32
C ALA A 132 8.41 0.61 -3.34
N ARG A 133 9.70 0.78 -3.65
CA ARG A 133 10.64 1.61 -2.88
C ARG A 133 11.40 2.51 -3.84
N ILE A 134 11.61 3.77 -3.47
CA ILE A 134 12.28 4.77 -4.30
C ILE A 134 13.22 5.57 -3.40
N ASP A 135 14.50 5.58 -3.76
CA ASP A 135 15.52 6.45 -3.19
C ASP A 135 15.94 7.43 -4.30
N PRO A 136 15.39 8.66 -4.34
CA PRO A 136 15.67 9.63 -5.40
C PRO A 136 17.16 9.99 -5.48
N ALA A 137 17.63 10.40 -6.67
CA ALA A 137 18.99 10.87 -6.84
C ALA A 137 19.33 12.07 -5.93
N LEU A 138 20.56 12.09 -5.42
CA LEU A 138 21.15 13.23 -4.72
C LEU A 138 22.49 13.56 -5.38
N PRO A 139 22.49 14.29 -6.52
CA PRO A 139 23.68 14.54 -7.31
C PRO A 139 24.73 15.39 -6.57
N ASP A 140 24.29 16.25 -5.65
CA ASP A 140 25.17 17.16 -4.91
C ASP A 140 25.63 16.58 -3.56
N ARG A 141 25.23 15.34 -3.23
CA ARG A 141 25.65 14.69 -1.97
C ARG A 141 27.16 14.47 -1.97
N THR A 142 27.83 14.83 -0.88
CA THR A 142 29.27 14.59 -0.66
C THR A 142 29.50 13.45 0.35
N PRO A 143 30.63 12.70 0.26
CA PRO A 143 31.70 12.79 -0.74
C PRO A 143 31.32 12.16 -2.10
N LEU A 144 30.23 11.39 -2.15
CA LEU A 144 29.74 10.74 -3.37
C LEU A 144 28.25 11.03 -3.59
N PRO A 145 27.83 11.33 -4.83
CA PRO A 145 26.42 11.49 -5.17
C PRO A 145 25.63 10.20 -4.85
N ARG A 146 24.31 10.33 -4.68
CA ARG A 146 23.40 9.17 -4.66
C ARG A 146 22.76 9.03 -6.04
N ALA A 147 22.84 7.84 -6.62
CA ALA A 147 22.10 7.47 -7.82
C ALA A 147 20.58 7.42 -7.53
N ASP A 148 19.74 7.53 -8.57
CA ASP A 148 18.30 7.22 -8.43
C ASP A 148 18.15 5.70 -8.39
N ILE A 149 17.62 5.16 -7.29
CA ILE A 149 17.42 3.72 -7.11
C ILE A 149 15.94 3.47 -6.82
N ARG A 150 15.31 2.64 -7.65
CA ARG A 150 13.92 2.24 -7.50
C ARG A 150 13.80 0.74 -7.45
N GLN A 151 12.87 0.22 -6.66
CA GLN A 151 12.68 -1.20 -6.49
C GLN A 151 11.20 -1.55 -6.59
N ARG A 152 10.90 -2.64 -7.28
CA ARG A 152 9.62 -3.35 -7.14
C ARG A 152 9.83 -4.85 -7.05
N LYS A 153 8.81 -5.57 -6.62
CA LYS A 153 8.70 -7.01 -6.71
C LYS A 153 8.27 -7.43 -8.14
N VAL A 154 8.78 -8.56 -8.61
CA VAL A 154 8.43 -9.20 -9.88
C VAL A 154 8.24 -10.71 -9.66
N PRO A 155 7.41 -11.40 -10.47
CA PRO A 155 7.22 -12.85 -10.33
C PRO A 155 8.50 -13.64 -10.60
N LEU A 156 8.63 -14.79 -9.92
CA LEU A 156 9.79 -15.68 -10.05
C LEU A 156 9.83 -16.41 -11.41
N GLY A 157 8.68 -16.84 -11.93
CA GLY A 157 8.57 -17.71 -13.10
C GLY A 157 7.50 -18.79 -12.90
N PRO A 158 7.43 -19.81 -13.77
CA PRO A 158 6.52 -20.95 -13.60
C PRO A 158 6.63 -21.62 -12.22
N VAL A 159 5.49 -21.96 -11.61
CA VAL A 159 5.39 -22.56 -10.27
C VAL A 159 4.77 -23.95 -10.38
N ALA A 160 5.37 -24.92 -9.70
CA ALA A 160 4.77 -26.24 -9.50
C ALA A 160 3.94 -26.27 -8.22
N VAL A 161 2.72 -26.80 -8.26
CA VAL A 161 1.84 -26.91 -7.08
C VAL A 161 1.44 -28.36 -6.84
N PHE A 162 1.58 -28.81 -5.60
CA PHE A 162 1.17 -30.13 -5.13
C PHE A 162 0.05 -29.98 -4.10
N GLY A 163 -1.16 -30.35 -4.50
CA GLY A 163 -2.35 -30.20 -3.67
C GLY A 163 -2.41 -31.15 -2.47
N ALA A 164 -3.01 -30.67 -1.38
CA ALA A 164 -3.27 -31.44 -0.17
C ALA A 164 -4.42 -32.45 -0.37
N SER A 165 -4.34 -33.61 0.28
CA SER A 165 -5.44 -34.61 0.30
C SER A 165 -6.66 -34.14 1.11
N ASN A 166 -6.43 -33.47 2.23
CA ASN A 166 -7.44 -33.20 3.26
C ASN A 166 -8.26 -31.92 3.05
N PHE A 167 -7.81 -31.07 2.14
CA PHE A 167 -8.53 -29.90 1.64
C PHE A 167 -8.52 -29.96 0.11
N PRO A 168 -9.37 -30.82 -0.49
CA PRO A 168 -9.32 -31.15 -1.92
C PRO A 168 -9.69 -29.97 -2.83
N LEU A 169 -10.13 -28.84 -2.26
CA LEU A 169 -10.39 -27.60 -2.96
C LEU A 169 -9.43 -26.49 -2.49
N ALA A 170 -9.51 -26.09 -1.22
CA ALA A 170 -8.88 -24.85 -0.74
C ALA A 170 -7.34 -24.89 -0.65
N PHE A 171 -6.74 -26.09 -0.67
CA PHE A 171 -5.30 -26.32 -0.70
C PHE A 171 -4.90 -27.28 -1.84
N SER A 172 -5.67 -27.27 -2.92
CA SER A 172 -5.51 -28.18 -4.06
C SER A 172 -5.38 -27.38 -5.37
N VAL A 173 -6.01 -27.83 -6.45
CA VAL A 173 -5.87 -27.28 -7.80
C VAL A 173 -6.10 -25.77 -7.88
N ALA A 174 -7.16 -25.25 -7.26
CA ALA A 174 -7.43 -23.81 -7.14
C ALA A 174 -7.16 -23.26 -5.72
N GLY A 175 -6.29 -23.96 -4.98
CA GLY A 175 -6.01 -23.64 -3.59
C GLY A 175 -5.12 -22.42 -3.40
N GLY A 176 -4.66 -22.19 -2.16
CA GLY A 176 -3.91 -20.99 -1.77
C GLY A 176 -2.65 -20.77 -2.58
N ASP A 177 -1.91 -21.83 -2.85
CA ASP A 177 -0.68 -21.79 -3.65
C ASP A 177 -0.95 -21.39 -5.10
N THR A 178 -1.92 -22.03 -5.76
CA THR A 178 -2.31 -21.65 -7.13
C THR A 178 -2.82 -20.22 -7.17
N ALA A 179 -3.74 -19.83 -6.28
CA ALA A 179 -4.32 -18.49 -6.26
C ALA A 179 -3.25 -17.40 -6.08
N SER A 180 -2.34 -17.59 -5.12
CA SER A 180 -1.27 -16.62 -4.84
C SER A 180 -0.18 -16.60 -5.91
N ALA A 181 0.16 -17.73 -6.54
CA ALA A 181 1.10 -17.79 -7.66
C ALA A 181 0.55 -17.10 -8.92
N LEU A 182 -0.71 -17.39 -9.28
CA LEU A 182 -1.38 -16.70 -10.39
C LEU A 182 -1.48 -15.20 -10.12
N ALA A 183 -1.85 -14.79 -8.90
CA ALA A 183 -1.88 -13.38 -8.52
C ALA A 183 -0.51 -12.70 -8.69
N ALA A 184 0.58 -13.35 -8.27
CA ALA A 184 1.94 -12.84 -8.46
C ALA A 184 2.34 -12.65 -9.93
N GLY A 185 1.63 -13.29 -10.87
CA GLY A 185 1.96 -13.31 -12.30
C GLY A 185 2.82 -14.51 -12.70
N CYS A 186 2.70 -15.63 -11.98
CA CYS A 186 3.39 -16.89 -12.28
C CYS A 186 2.42 -17.89 -12.93
N PRO A 187 2.75 -18.47 -14.10
CA PRO A 187 2.08 -19.66 -14.61
C PRO A 187 2.18 -20.82 -13.63
N VAL A 188 1.15 -21.66 -13.56
CA VAL A 188 1.06 -22.77 -12.59
C VAL A 188 0.92 -24.11 -13.30
N VAL A 189 1.78 -25.06 -12.92
CA VAL A 189 1.66 -26.48 -13.29
C VAL A 189 1.31 -27.26 -12.03
N VAL A 190 0.07 -27.74 -11.95
CA VAL A 190 -0.42 -28.51 -10.81
C VAL A 190 -0.17 -30.00 -11.03
N LYS A 191 0.42 -30.66 -10.03
CA LYS A 191 0.36 -32.11 -9.90
C LYS A 191 -0.88 -32.44 -9.07
N ALA A 192 -1.91 -33.01 -9.71
CA ALA A 192 -3.14 -33.42 -9.08
C ALA A 192 -2.89 -34.50 -8.02
N HIS A 193 -3.57 -34.45 -6.88
CA HIS A 193 -3.41 -35.45 -5.83
C HIS A 193 -4.28 -36.67 -6.11
N ASP A 194 -3.73 -37.87 -5.94
CA ASP A 194 -4.35 -39.15 -6.35
C ASP A 194 -5.60 -39.51 -5.53
N ALA A 195 -5.80 -38.84 -4.38
CA ALA A 195 -6.98 -39.02 -3.53
C ALA A 195 -8.25 -38.40 -4.14
N HIS A 196 -8.13 -37.40 -5.03
CA HIS A 196 -9.27 -36.67 -5.58
C HIS A 196 -9.03 -36.23 -7.04
N PRO A 197 -8.78 -37.20 -7.94
CA PRO A 197 -8.39 -36.89 -9.32
C PRO A 197 -9.54 -36.29 -10.13
N GLY A 198 -10.79 -36.70 -9.93
CA GLY A 198 -11.93 -36.14 -10.65
C GLY A 198 -12.32 -34.76 -10.14
N THR A 199 -12.23 -34.51 -8.84
CA THR A 199 -12.31 -33.17 -8.26
C THR A 199 -11.27 -32.25 -8.90
N SER A 200 -10.03 -32.74 -9.02
CA SER A 200 -8.92 -32.01 -9.61
C SER A 200 -9.20 -31.66 -11.08
N GLU A 201 -9.75 -32.60 -11.86
CA GLU A 201 -10.13 -32.36 -13.25
C GLU A 201 -11.21 -31.29 -13.39
N LEU A 202 -12.29 -31.36 -12.61
CA LEU A 202 -13.38 -30.39 -12.66
C LEU A 202 -12.87 -28.96 -12.37
N VAL A 203 -12.08 -28.81 -11.33
CA VAL A 203 -11.49 -27.50 -10.96
C VAL A 203 -10.45 -27.06 -11.99
N GLY A 204 -9.63 -27.97 -12.51
CA GLY A 204 -8.66 -27.66 -13.55
C GLY A 204 -9.32 -27.16 -14.84
N ARG A 205 -10.46 -27.74 -15.23
CA ARG A 205 -11.27 -27.28 -16.36
C ARG A 205 -11.84 -25.89 -16.11
N ALA A 206 -12.33 -25.60 -14.89
CA ALA A 206 -12.80 -24.27 -14.51
C ALA A 206 -11.70 -23.20 -14.65
N ILE A 207 -10.45 -23.52 -14.29
CA ILE A 207 -9.30 -22.62 -14.48
C ILE A 207 -8.95 -22.49 -15.97
N ALA A 208 -8.89 -23.59 -16.72
CA ALA A 208 -8.59 -23.56 -18.15
C ALA A 208 -9.62 -22.73 -18.94
N ASP A 209 -10.90 -22.84 -18.60
CA ASP A 209 -11.97 -22.03 -19.17
C ASP A 209 -11.80 -20.55 -18.83
N ALA A 210 -11.36 -20.22 -17.61
CA ALA A 210 -11.05 -18.84 -17.21
C ALA A 210 -9.84 -18.29 -17.96
N VAL A 211 -8.79 -19.11 -18.19
CA VAL A 211 -7.62 -18.73 -19.00
C VAL A 211 -8.08 -18.33 -20.41
N ALA A 212 -8.90 -19.17 -21.04
CA ALA A 212 -9.42 -18.91 -22.38
C ALA A 212 -10.36 -17.69 -22.44
N SER A 213 -11.31 -17.58 -21.51
CA SER A 213 -12.33 -16.52 -21.54
C SER A 213 -11.81 -15.13 -21.20
N THR A 214 -10.72 -15.05 -20.42
CA THR A 214 -10.07 -13.78 -20.05
C THR A 214 -8.88 -13.42 -20.95
N GLY A 215 -8.58 -14.24 -21.96
CA GLY A 215 -7.51 -13.98 -22.92
C GLY A 215 -6.10 -14.17 -22.35
N MET A 216 -5.95 -14.92 -21.26
CA MET A 216 -4.64 -15.25 -20.71
C MET A 216 -3.90 -16.22 -21.66
N PRO A 217 -2.56 -16.18 -21.73
CA PRO A 217 -1.79 -17.14 -22.51
C PRO A 217 -2.12 -18.58 -22.08
N ALA A 218 -2.30 -19.49 -23.03
CA ALA A 218 -2.79 -20.85 -22.74
C ALA A 218 -1.94 -21.60 -21.70
N GLY A 219 -0.61 -21.43 -21.74
CA GLY A 219 0.32 -22.04 -20.79
C GLY A 219 0.29 -21.46 -19.37
N THR A 220 -0.60 -20.49 -19.07
CA THR A 220 -0.78 -19.94 -17.71
C THR A 220 -1.16 -21.03 -16.70
N PHE A 221 -1.84 -22.10 -17.15
CA PHE A 221 -2.24 -23.20 -16.30
C PHE A 221 -2.09 -24.56 -16.99
N SER A 222 -1.65 -25.56 -16.24
CA SER A 222 -1.69 -26.98 -16.61
C SER A 222 -1.95 -27.87 -15.39
N LEU A 223 -2.60 -29.01 -15.60
CA LEU A 223 -2.92 -30.02 -14.60
C LEU A 223 -2.42 -31.39 -15.07
N LEU A 224 -1.55 -32.01 -14.29
CA LEU A 224 -0.97 -33.31 -14.56
C LEU A 224 -1.41 -34.34 -13.51
N PHE A 225 -1.74 -35.55 -13.98
CA PHE A 225 -1.87 -36.74 -13.12
C PHE A 225 -0.54 -37.48 -13.12
N GLY A 226 -0.08 -37.98 -11.98
CA GLY A 226 1.23 -38.64 -11.92
C GLY A 226 1.56 -39.13 -10.52
N SER A 227 2.62 -39.93 -10.38
CA SER A 227 3.12 -40.29 -9.04
C SER A 227 4.05 -39.22 -8.48
N GLY A 228 4.07 -39.04 -7.15
CA GLY A 228 4.98 -38.08 -6.50
C GLY A 228 6.46 -38.41 -6.69
N ARG A 229 6.84 -39.70 -6.65
CA ARG A 229 8.25 -40.14 -6.80
C ARG A 229 8.75 -40.06 -8.25
N GLY A 230 7.88 -40.25 -9.23
CA GLY A 230 8.20 -40.11 -10.65
C GLY A 230 7.97 -38.68 -11.14
N LEU A 231 6.75 -38.42 -11.62
CA LEU A 231 6.34 -37.14 -12.22
C LEU A 231 6.56 -35.95 -11.27
N GLY A 232 6.32 -36.11 -9.96
CA GLY A 232 6.55 -35.05 -8.99
C GLY A 232 8.02 -34.61 -8.92
N THR A 233 8.95 -35.55 -8.85
CA THR A 233 10.40 -35.26 -8.89
C THR A 233 10.79 -34.61 -10.21
N ALA A 234 10.34 -35.16 -11.35
CA ALA A 234 10.61 -34.60 -12.67
C ALA A 234 10.18 -33.13 -12.76
N LEU A 235 8.95 -32.83 -12.34
CA LEU A 235 8.40 -31.47 -12.30
C LEU A 235 9.22 -30.54 -11.38
N VAL A 236 9.56 -30.98 -10.17
CA VAL A 236 10.35 -30.16 -9.22
C VAL A 236 11.79 -29.94 -9.68
N THR A 237 12.34 -30.82 -10.50
CA THR A 237 13.72 -30.69 -11.04
C THR A 237 13.80 -30.02 -12.41
N ASP A 238 12.66 -29.72 -13.05
CA ASP A 238 12.64 -29.09 -14.37
C ASP A 238 13.21 -27.65 -14.34
N PRO A 239 14.20 -27.30 -15.18
CA PRO A 239 14.88 -26.00 -15.13
C PRO A 239 13.97 -24.78 -15.33
N ARG A 240 12.78 -24.97 -15.93
CA ARG A 240 11.80 -23.89 -16.17
C ARG A 240 10.95 -23.55 -14.94
N ILE A 241 10.74 -24.50 -14.04
CA ILE A 241 10.07 -24.26 -12.75
C ILE A 241 10.99 -23.43 -11.85
N LYS A 242 10.43 -22.38 -11.23
CA LYS A 242 11.15 -21.39 -10.41
C LYS A 242 10.72 -21.34 -8.95
N ALA A 243 9.63 -22.02 -8.57
CA ALA A 243 9.26 -22.27 -7.18
C ALA A 243 8.29 -23.47 -7.08
N VAL A 244 8.15 -24.01 -5.89
CA VAL A 244 7.21 -25.11 -5.59
C VAL A 244 6.34 -24.75 -4.39
N GLY A 245 5.03 -24.90 -4.52
CA GLY A 245 4.08 -24.96 -3.41
C GLY A 245 3.70 -26.41 -3.12
N PHE A 246 3.79 -26.85 -1.86
CA PHE A 246 3.48 -28.22 -1.47
C PHE A 246 2.74 -28.25 -0.13
N THR A 247 1.71 -29.07 -0.04
CA THR A 247 1.07 -29.41 1.23
C THR A 247 0.93 -30.92 1.32
N GLY A 248 1.52 -31.54 2.35
CA GLY A 248 1.49 -32.99 2.49
C GLY A 248 2.39 -33.51 3.61
N SER A 249 2.89 -34.74 3.49
CA SER A 249 3.68 -35.36 4.55
C SER A 249 5.09 -34.78 4.69
N ARG A 250 5.65 -34.83 5.92
CA ARG A 250 7.05 -34.45 6.22
C ARG A 250 8.06 -35.13 5.29
N SER A 251 7.89 -36.42 5.05
CA SER A 251 8.80 -37.19 4.19
C SER A 251 8.70 -36.76 2.73
N GLY A 252 7.49 -36.52 2.22
CA GLY A 252 7.28 -36.00 0.87
C GLY A 252 7.86 -34.60 0.69
N GLY A 253 7.51 -33.66 1.57
CA GLY A 253 7.99 -32.28 1.49
C GLY A 253 9.50 -32.17 1.60
N THR A 254 10.13 -32.88 2.54
CA THR A 254 11.60 -32.89 2.71
C THR A 254 12.30 -33.49 1.48
N ALA A 255 11.73 -34.51 0.86
CA ALA A 255 12.27 -35.08 -0.37
C ALA A 255 12.23 -34.09 -1.54
N LEU A 256 11.14 -33.31 -1.69
CA LEU A 256 11.04 -32.27 -2.72
C LEU A 256 11.99 -31.11 -2.44
N VAL A 257 12.14 -30.68 -1.19
CA VAL A 257 13.13 -29.66 -0.77
C VAL A 257 14.54 -30.12 -1.17
N ALA A 258 14.91 -31.36 -0.85
CA ALA A 258 16.21 -31.92 -1.22
C ALA A 258 16.42 -31.99 -2.74
N ALA A 259 15.40 -32.43 -3.49
CA ALA A 259 15.45 -32.50 -4.94
C ALA A 259 15.63 -31.11 -5.57
N ALA A 260 14.90 -30.10 -5.10
CA ALA A 260 15.01 -28.72 -5.57
C ALA A 260 16.37 -28.09 -5.21
N ALA A 261 16.89 -28.34 -4.02
CA ALA A 261 18.20 -27.86 -3.60
C ALA A 261 19.36 -28.50 -4.40
N GLY A 262 19.16 -29.73 -4.90
CA GLY A 262 20.12 -30.45 -5.72
C GLY A 262 20.17 -30.02 -7.20
N ARG A 263 19.32 -29.08 -7.62
CA ARG A 263 19.30 -28.56 -9.00
C ARG A 263 20.55 -27.71 -9.30
N PRO A 264 20.95 -27.59 -10.58
CA PRO A 264 21.96 -26.61 -10.99
C PRO A 264 21.58 -25.16 -10.64
N GLU A 265 20.30 -24.84 -10.72
CA GLU A 265 19.69 -23.60 -10.22
C GLU A 265 18.68 -23.99 -9.12
N PRO A 266 19.08 -23.94 -7.83
CA PRO A 266 18.18 -24.21 -6.72
C PRO A 266 16.99 -23.26 -6.72
N ILE A 267 15.82 -23.79 -6.38
CA ILE A 267 14.56 -23.03 -6.31
C ILE A 267 13.92 -23.17 -4.93
N PRO A 268 13.16 -22.17 -4.46
CA PRO A 268 12.44 -22.28 -3.21
C PRO A 268 11.33 -23.34 -3.30
N VAL A 269 11.20 -24.14 -2.25
CA VAL A 269 10.10 -25.07 -2.02
C VAL A 269 9.41 -24.63 -0.74
N TYR A 270 8.13 -24.26 -0.84
CA TYR A 270 7.27 -23.89 0.28
C TYR A 270 6.40 -25.11 0.62
N ALA A 271 6.89 -25.95 1.51
CA ALA A 271 6.27 -27.19 1.91
C ALA A 271 5.65 -27.05 3.30
N GLU A 272 4.33 -27.09 3.36
CA GLU A 272 3.55 -27.29 4.59
C GLU A 272 3.51 -28.79 4.89
N MET A 273 4.01 -29.19 6.06
CA MET A 273 4.33 -30.57 6.36
C MET A 273 3.65 -31.07 7.63
N SER A 274 4.32 -31.00 8.79
CA SER A 274 3.89 -31.74 9.99
C SER A 274 3.80 -30.84 11.22
N SER A 275 2.70 -30.98 11.96
CA SER A 275 2.43 -30.22 13.18
C SER A 275 1.49 -31.01 14.09
N ILE A 276 1.76 -31.00 15.40
CA ILE A 276 0.91 -31.60 16.44
C ILE A 276 0.05 -30.56 17.16
N ASN A 277 0.33 -29.26 16.95
CA ASN A 277 -0.48 -28.14 17.40
C ASN A 277 -0.74 -28.15 18.92
N PRO A 278 0.29 -27.92 19.75
CA PRO A 278 0.19 -27.97 21.20
C PRO A 278 -0.89 -27.02 21.76
N VAL A 279 -1.69 -27.54 22.68
CA VAL A 279 -2.66 -26.81 23.48
C VAL A 279 -2.21 -26.77 24.94
N PHE A 280 -1.96 -25.58 25.46
CA PHE A 280 -1.57 -25.33 26.84
C PHE A 280 -2.79 -24.94 27.66
N LEU A 281 -3.14 -25.73 28.67
CA LEU A 281 -4.26 -25.46 29.56
C LEU A 281 -3.70 -24.97 30.91
N LEU A 282 -3.92 -23.69 31.21
CA LEU A 282 -3.41 -23.08 32.44
C LEU A 282 -4.33 -23.37 33.65
N GLU A 283 -3.78 -23.21 34.85
CA GLU A 283 -4.35 -23.74 36.10
C GLU A 283 -5.73 -23.17 36.42
N ASN A 284 -5.92 -21.86 36.33
CA ASN A 284 -7.20 -21.22 36.65
C ASN A 284 -8.23 -21.52 35.57
N ALA A 285 -7.87 -21.47 34.29
CA ALA A 285 -8.74 -21.92 33.20
C ALA A 285 -9.24 -23.36 33.39
N LEU A 286 -8.37 -24.28 33.81
CA LEU A 286 -8.74 -25.67 34.12
C LEU A 286 -9.63 -25.76 35.36
N THR A 287 -9.36 -24.95 36.38
CA THR A 287 -10.15 -24.95 37.62
C THR A 287 -11.57 -24.43 37.37
N THR A 288 -11.73 -23.37 36.58
CA THR A 288 -13.02 -22.75 36.28
C THR A 288 -13.79 -23.53 35.22
N ARG A 289 -13.10 -24.02 34.17
CA ARG A 289 -13.73 -24.49 32.92
C ARG A 289 -13.27 -25.88 32.47
N GLY A 290 -12.56 -26.64 33.30
CA GLY A 290 -11.96 -27.93 32.91
C GLY A 290 -12.90 -28.88 32.17
N ALA A 291 -14.09 -29.13 32.71
CA ALA A 291 -15.07 -30.02 32.07
C ALA A 291 -15.62 -29.47 30.74
N GLU A 292 -15.82 -28.15 30.61
CA GLU A 292 -16.27 -27.52 29.37
C GLU A 292 -15.18 -27.64 28.29
N LEU A 293 -13.94 -27.29 28.66
CA LEU A 293 -12.77 -27.38 27.80
C LEU A 293 -12.54 -28.82 27.32
N GLY A 294 -12.72 -29.83 28.19
CA GLY A 294 -12.58 -31.24 27.82
C GLY A 294 -13.54 -31.68 26.72
N ARG A 295 -14.80 -31.21 26.78
CA ARG A 295 -15.80 -31.48 25.74
C ARG A 295 -15.51 -30.72 24.45
N ALA A 296 -15.19 -29.43 24.55
CA ALA A 296 -14.88 -28.59 23.39
C ALA A 296 -13.62 -29.07 22.64
N PHE A 297 -12.61 -29.52 23.39
CA PHE A 297 -11.39 -30.14 22.88
C PHE A 297 -11.71 -31.30 21.95
N VAL A 298 -12.54 -32.25 22.40
CA VAL A 298 -12.90 -33.42 21.61
C VAL A 298 -13.65 -33.00 20.34
N GLY A 299 -14.52 -31.99 20.42
CA GLY A 299 -15.15 -31.42 19.23
C GLY A 299 -14.15 -30.93 18.19
N SER A 300 -13.07 -30.25 18.62
CA SER A 300 -11.99 -29.84 17.72
C SER A 300 -11.13 -31.01 17.23
N LEU A 301 -10.87 -32.01 18.09
CA LEU A 301 -10.07 -33.19 17.76
C LEU A 301 -10.74 -34.07 16.70
N THR A 302 -12.06 -34.27 16.79
CA THR A 302 -12.79 -35.19 15.92
C THR A 302 -13.34 -34.54 14.65
N LEU A 303 -13.23 -33.22 14.51
CA LEU A 303 -13.73 -32.50 13.34
C LEU A 303 -13.07 -33.04 12.06
N GLY A 304 -13.89 -33.53 11.12
CA GLY A 304 -13.42 -34.10 9.85
C GLY A 304 -12.55 -35.36 10.01
N SER A 305 -12.87 -36.23 10.97
CA SER A 305 -12.04 -37.39 11.35
C SER A 305 -10.64 -36.99 11.85
N GLY A 306 -10.50 -35.76 12.35
CA GLY A 306 -9.22 -35.19 12.80
C GLY A 306 -8.24 -34.85 11.68
N GLN A 307 -8.68 -34.87 10.43
CA GLN A 307 -7.82 -34.68 9.25
C GLN A 307 -7.54 -33.21 8.94
N PHE A 308 -7.20 -32.44 9.96
CA PHE A 308 -6.77 -31.04 9.85
C PHE A 308 -5.28 -30.97 10.16
N CYS A 309 -4.50 -30.26 9.35
CA CYS A 309 -3.10 -29.96 9.67
C CYS A 309 -2.97 -29.16 11.00
N THR A 310 -4.04 -28.49 11.41
CA THR A 310 -4.15 -27.74 12.67
C THR A 310 -4.94 -28.50 13.75
N ASN A 311 -5.05 -29.83 13.65
CA ASN A 311 -5.70 -30.66 14.68
C ASN A 311 -4.93 -30.60 16.02
N PRO A 312 -5.59 -30.43 17.18
CA PRO A 312 -4.93 -30.38 18.49
C PRO A 312 -4.46 -31.77 18.96
N GLY A 313 -3.36 -32.25 18.40
CA GLY A 313 -2.77 -33.56 18.68
C GLY A 313 -2.00 -33.65 20.01
N LEU A 314 -1.75 -32.52 20.69
CA LEU A 314 -1.04 -32.48 21.96
C LEU A 314 -1.70 -31.51 22.94
N VAL A 315 -1.99 -31.97 24.16
CA VAL A 315 -2.47 -31.15 25.28
C VAL A 315 -1.42 -31.17 26.39
N ILE A 316 -1.05 -30.02 26.93
CA ILE A 316 -0.02 -29.88 27.97
C ILE A 316 -0.62 -29.11 29.15
N ALA A 317 -0.54 -29.67 30.35
CA ALA A 317 -1.12 -29.09 31.55
C ALA A 317 -0.41 -29.56 32.82
N VAL A 318 -0.52 -28.76 33.89
CA VAL A 318 -0.11 -29.18 35.24
C VAL A 318 -1.10 -30.24 35.75
N ASP A 319 -0.56 -31.33 36.29
CA ASP A 319 -1.35 -32.43 36.84
C ASP A 319 -2.02 -31.98 38.15
N GLY A 320 -3.34 -32.16 38.24
CA GLY A 320 -4.14 -31.65 39.34
C GLY A 320 -5.64 -31.82 39.14
N PRO A 321 -6.47 -31.29 40.06
CA PRO A 321 -7.94 -31.45 40.02
C PRO A 321 -8.58 -30.90 38.75
N GLY A 322 -8.13 -29.74 38.27
CA GLY A 322 -8.64 -29.13 37.03
C GLY A 322 -8.35 -29.99 35.80
N LEU A 323 -7.12 -30.50 35.66
CA LEU A 323 -6.78 -31.43 34.58
C LEU A 323 -7.55 -32.75 34.69
N THR A 324 -7.80 -33.24 35.91
CA THR A 324 -8.63 -34.42 36.14
C THR A 324 -10.05 -34.22 35.58
N SER A 325 -10.69 -33.10 35.92
CA SER A 325 -12.01 -32.75 35.40
C SER A 325 -12.04 -32.63 33.86
N PHE A 326 -10.99 -32.06 33.27
CA PHE A 326 -10.82 -32.01 31.82
C PHE A 326 -10.72 -33.42 31.21
N VAL A 327 -9.84 -34.28 31.73
CA VAL A 327 -9.64 -35.64 31.22
C VAL A 327 -10.93 -36.45 31.32
N GLU A 328 -11.65 -36.39 32.45
CA GLU A 328 -12.92 -37.11 32.61
C GLU A 328 -13.96 -36.71 31.56
N SER A 329 -14.12 -35.40 31.34
CA SER A 329 -15.05 -34.87 30.34
C SER A 329 -14.62 -35.23 28.91
N ALA A 330 -13.33 -35.14 28.61
CA ALA A 330 -12.77 -35.54 27.32
C ALA A 330 -12.92 -37.05 27.08
N ARG A 331 -12.70 -37.91 28.09
CA ARG A 331 -12.91 -39.36 27.98
C ARG A 331 -14.35 -39.70 27.65
N ALA A 332 -15.32 -39.05 28.32
CA ALA A 332 -16.73 -39.23 28.03
C ALA A 332 -17.08 -38.82 26.58
N ALA A 333 -16.63 -37.64 26.15
CA ALA A 333 -16.88 -37.16 24.79
C ALA A 333 -16.20 -38.03 23.72
N VAL A 334 -14.99 -38.54 23.97
CA VAL A 334 -14.32 -39.49 23.07
C VAL A 334 -15.14 -40.78 22.98
N ALA A 335 -15.59 -41.35 24.10
CA ALA A 335 -16.38 -42.58 24.10
C ALA A 335 -17.71 -42.45 23.34
N GLU A 336 -18.28 -41.24 23.27
CA GLU A 336 -19.49 -40.93 22.50
C GLU A 336 -19.21 -40.66 21.01
N SER A 337 -17.95 -40.42 20.63
CA SER A 337 -17.60 -40.07 19.25
C SER A 337 -17.74 -41.28 18.30
N THR A 338 -18.39 -41.03 17.16
CA THR A 338 -18.57 -42.02 16.08
C THR A 338 -17.46 -41.91 15.05
N PRO A 339 -16.78 -43.02 14.67
CA PRO A 339 -15.80 -43.01 13.60
C PRO A 339 -16.41 -42.58 12.26
N THR A 340 -15.75 -41.66 11.57
CA THR A 340 -16.09 -41.24 10.21
C THR A 340 -15.01 -41.68 9.21
N PRO A 341 -15.33 -41.85 7.91
CA PRO A 341 -14.34 -42.23 6.91
C PRO A 341 -13.13 -41.28 6.88
N MET A 342 -11.94 -41.83 6.70
CA MET A 342 -10.72 -41.10 6.39
C MET A 342 -10.53 -41.01 4.88
N LEU A 343 -9.78 -40.02 4.41
CA LEU A 343 -9.72 -39.59 3.01
C LEU A 343 -9.32 -40.71 2.03
N THR A 344 -8.44 -41.62 2.47
CA THR A 344 -7.98 -42.74 1.64
C THR A 344 -7.73 -43.98 2.51
N PRO A 345 -7.78 -45.20 1.93
CA PRO A 345 -7.39 -46.41 2.64
C PRO A 345 -5.97 -46.35 3.21
N ASN A 346 -5.02 -45.73 2.49
CA ASN A 346 -3.65 -45.58 2.96
C ASN A 346 -3.57 -44.65 4.19
N ILE A 347 -4.28 -43.52 4.19
CA ILE A 347 -4.32 -42.61 5.35
C ILE A 347 -4.94 -43.32 6.56
N ALA A 348 -6.02 -44.09 6.36
CA ALA A 348 -6.63 -44.88 7.43
C ALA A 348 -5.66 -45.92 8.01
N GLY A 349 -4.90 -46.61 7.16
CA GLY A 349 -3.84 -47.54 7.60
C GLY A 349 -2.75 -46.86 8.42
N CYS A 350 -2.19 -45.75 7.92
CA CYS A 350 -1.17 -44.98 8.64
C CYS A 350 -1.68 -44.46 9.99
N TYR A 351 -2.95 -44.03 10.07
CA TYR A 351 -3.57 -43.63 11.32
C TYR A 351 -3.66 -44.80 12.31
N ALA A 352 -4.12 -45.97 11.87
CA ALA A 352 -4.22 -47.16 12.71
C ALA A 352 -2.85 -47.61 13.25
N ASP A 353 -1.81 -47.55 12.41
CA ASP A 353 -0.43 -47.85 12.80
C ASP A 353 0.08 -46.85 13.85
N GLY A 354 -0.16 -45.55 13.63
CA GLY A 354 0.20 -44.49 14.58
C GLY A 354 -0.48 -44.64 15.94
N VAL A 355 -1.79 -44.90 15.95
CA VAL A 355 -2.56 -45.20 17.17
C VAL A 355 -2.02 -46.44 17.89
N THR A 356 -1.61 -47.46 17.15
CA THR A 356 -0.99 -48.67 17.72
C THR A 356 0.36 -48.36 18.37
N ALA A 357 1.20 -47.57 17.70
CA ALA A 357 2.48 -47.12 18.24
C ALA A 357 2.31 -46.29 19.53
N LEU A 358 1.38 -45.33 19.53
CA LEU A 358 1.05 -44.53 20.72
C LEU A 358 0.52 -45.40 21.87
N SER A 359 -0.34 -46.39 21.58
CA SER A 359 -0.87 -47.32 22.59
C SER A 359 0.24 -48.14 23.27
N GLY A 360 1.35 -48.39 22.57
CA GLY A 360 2.52 -49.08 23.13
C GLY A 360 3.45 -48.20 23.98
N ALA A 361 3.32 -46.87 23.87
CA ALA A 361 4.23 -45.90 24.50
C ALA A 361 3.55 -44.96 25.52
N ALA A 362 2.21 -44.91 25.57
CA ALA A 362 1.42 -44.05 26.46
C ALA A 362 0.23 -44.80 27.07
N THR A 363 -0.38 -44.22 28.10
CA THR A 363 -1.61 -44.73 28.71
C THR A 363 -2.81 -44.40 27.82
N VAL A 364 -3.63 -45.41 27.50
CA VAL A 364 -4.88 -45.20 26.75
C VAL A 364 -5.95 -44.67 27.72
N GLU A 365 -6.40 -43.44 27.51
CA GLU A 365 -7.44 -42.82 28.34
C GLU A 365 -8.84 -43.20 27.84
N ALA A 366 -9.08 -43.07 26.53
CA ALA A 366 -10.36 -43.40 25.91
C ALA A 366 -10.22 -43.74 24.41
N ARG A 367 -11.21 -44.47 23.90
CA ARG A 367 -11.37 -44.78 22.47
C ARG A 367 -12.81 -44.48 22.06
N GLY A 368 -13.00 -44.02 20.83
CA GLY A 368 -14.33 -43.83 20.24
C GLY A 368 -15.12 -45.13 20.11
N THR A 369 -16.37 -45.02 19.66
CA THR A 369 -17.23 -46.19 19.40
C THR A 369 -16.60 -47.09 18.34
N GLU A 370 -16.96 -48.37 18.36
CA GLU A 370 -16.52 -49.32 17.33
C GLU A 370 -17.35 -49.14 16.05
N SER A 371 -16.74 -49.45 14.91
CA SER A 371 -17.39 -49.38 13.60
C SER A 371 -16.84 -50.48 12.70
N ASP A 372 -17.72 -51.16 11.99
CA ASP A 372 -17.37 -52.13 10.95
C ASP A 372 -17.14 -51.45 9.59
N ALA A 373 -17.38 -50.13 9.50
CA ALA A 373 -17.19 -49.39 8.26
C ALA A 373 -15.69 -49.29 7.91
N PRO A 374 -15.31 -49.51 6.64
CA PRO A 374 -13.92 -49.51 6.22
C PRO A 374 -13.31 -48.11 6.33
N ASN A 375 -11.99 -48.05 6.46
CA ASN A 375 -11.18 -46.82 6.42
C ASN A 375 -11.62 -45.71 7.41
N THR A 376 -12.18 -46.07 8.57
CA THR A 376 -12.68 -45.08 9.53
C THR A 376 -11.63 -44.63 10.55
N GLY A 377 -11.66 -43.34 10.89
CA GLY A 377 -10.79 -42.73 11.91
C GLY A 377 -11.42 -42.84 13.30
N ARG A 378 -11.19 -43.95 14.01
CA ARG A 378 -11.68 -44.12 15.39
C ARG A 378 -10.87 -43.26 16.36
N ALA A 379 -11.52 -42.32 17.05
CA ALA A 379 -10.84 -41.40 17.96
C ALA A 379 -10.07 -42.13 19.07
N ALA A 380 -8.91 -41.59 19.46
CA ALA A 380 -8.05 -42.16 20.49
C ALA A 380 -7.41 -41.07 21.35
N LEU A 381 -7.59 -41.16 22.67
CA LEU A 381 -7.00 -40.23 23.64
C LEU A 381 -5.99 -40.97 24.50
N PHE A 382 -4.81 -40.38 24.63
CA PHE A 382 -3.69 -40.93 25.39
C PHE A 382 -3.23 -39.96 26.47
N SER A 383 -2.50 -40.45 27.47
CA SER A 383 -1.75 -39.61 28.39
C SER A 383 -0.37 -40.16 28.73
N ALA A 384 0.56 -39.27 29.05
CA ALA A 384 1.90 -39.60 29.51
C ALA A 384 2.44 -38.52 30.47
N ALA A 385 3.36 -38.90 31.35
CA ALA A 385 4.13 -37.92 32.12
C ALA A 385 5.08 -37.13 31.20
N ALA A 386 5.31 -35.86 31.53
CA ALA A 386 6.19 -34.98 30.74
C ALA A 386 7.60 -35.53 30.51
N ASP A 387 8.20 -36.21 31.50
CA ASP A 387 9.54 -36.79 31.33
C ASP A 387 9.54 -37.98 30.35
N THR A 388 8.46 -38.77 30.30
CA THR A 388 8.27 -39.84 29.31
C THR A 388 8.10 -39.25 27.90
N PHE A 389 7.32 -38.18 27.76
CA PHE A 389 7.14 -37.47 26.49
C PHE A 389 8.47 -36.92 25.96
N LEU A 390 9.23 -36.23 26.81
CA LEU A 390 10.52 -35.63 26.44
C LEU A 390 11.57 -36.67 26.04
N GLY A 391 11.48 -37.89 26.57
CA GLY A 391 12.36 -39.00 26.25
C GLY A 391 11.92 -39.89 25.07
N SER A 392 10.78 -39.59 24.42
CA SER A 392 10.19 -40.46 23.40
C SER A 392 9.93 -39.72 22.09
N GLU A 393 10.61 -40.15 21.02
CA GLU A 393 10.34 -39.65 19.66
C GLU A 393 8.93 -40.04 19.19
N VAL A 394 8.46 -41.24 19.54
CA VAL A 394 7.14 -41.75 19.14
C VAL A 394 6.02 -40.85 19.67
N LEU A 395 6.14 -40.37 20.91
CA LEU A 395 5.12 -39.50 21.53
C LEU A 395 5.11 -38.07 20.99
N GLN A 396 6.16 -37.67 20.25
CA GLN A 396 6.30 -36.34 19.67
C GLN A 396 5.91 -36.29 18.18
N GLN A 397 5.66 -37.44 17.57
CA GLN A 397 5.26 -37.53 16.15
C GLN A 397 3.78 -37.23 15.96
N GLU A 398 3.47 -36.60 14.83
CA GLU A 398 2.09 -36.41 14.38
C GLU A 398 1.48 -37.75 13.95
N VAL A 399 0.27 -38.02 14.44
CA VAL A 399 -0.62 -39.06 13.94
C VAL A 399 -1.81 -38.38 13.28
N PHE A 400 -1.82 -38.36 11.95
CA PHE A 400 -2.82 -37.62 11.17
C PHE A 400 -4.21 -38.25 11.28
N GLY A 401 -5.05 -37.71 12.15
CA GLY A 401 -6.42 -38.18 12.42
C GLY A 401 -6.88 -37.81 13.82
N SER A 402 -8.01 -38.37 14.28
CA SER A 402 -8.64 -38.07 15.59
C SER A 402 -7.88 -38.64 16.80
N SER A 403 -6.58 -38.42 16.91
CA SER A 403 -5.77 -38.86 18.04
C SER A 403 -5.04 -37.72 18.74
N SER A 404 -4.97 -37.76 20.06
CA SER A 404 -4.27 -36.73 20.83
C SER A 404 -3.63 -37.30 22.11
N LEU A 405 -2.54 -36.66 22.54
CA LEU A 405 -1.78 -37.01 23.74
C LEU A 405 -1.89 -35.90 24.79
N ILE A 406 -2.24 -36.26 26.02
CA ILE A 406 -2.21 -35.39 27.19
C ILE A 406 -0.87 -35.58 27.92
N VAL A 407 -0.06 -34.52 27.97
CA VAL A 407 1.20 -34.47 28.71
C VAL A 407 0.94 -33.87 30.09
N ARG A 408 1.13 -34.69 31.12
CA ARG A 408 0.97 -34.31 32.52
C ARG A 408 2.29 -33.75 33.05
N CYS A 409 2.31 -32.46 33.37
CA CYS A 409 3.44 -31.75 33.96
C CYS A 409 3.27 -31.63 35.48
N ARG A 410 4.36 -31.66 36.24
CA ARG A 410 4.32 -31.51 37.71
C ARG A 410 4.07 -30.07 38.17
N ASP A 411 4.48 -29.09 37.35
CA ASP A 411 4.41 -27.66 37.65
C ASP A 411 4.49 -26.83 36.35
N ALA A 412 4.26 -25.52 36.46
CA ALA A 412 4.33 -24.59 35.34
C ALA A 412 5.74 -24.46 34.73
N GLU A 413 6.80 -24.72 35.51
CA GLU A 413 8.17 -24.72 34.98
C GLU A 413 8.36 -25.86 33.99
N GLN A 414 7.86 -27.06 34.30
CA GLN A 414 7.91 -28.20 33.40
C GLN A 414 7.03 -27.99 32.17
N VAL A 415 5.90 -27.28 32.26
CA VAL A 415 5.10 -26.87 31.09
C VAL A 415 5.95 -26.05 30.11
N ARG A 416 6.67 -25.03 30.62
CA ARG A 416 7.57 -24.21 29.80
C ARG A 416 8.76 -25.02 29.26
N ALA A 417 9.30 -25.96 30.04
CA ALA A 417 10.37 -26.85 29.59
C ALA A 417 9.93 -27.76 28.44
N VAL A 418 8.71 -28.31 28.50
CA VAL A 418 8.10 -29.06 27.40
C VAL A 418 7.94 -28.16 26.18
N ALA A 419 7.33 -26.97 26.34
CA ALA A 419 7.14 -26.02 25.24
C ALA A 419 8.46 -25.69 24.51
N ALA A 420 9.53 -25.44 25.26
CA ALA A 420 10.85 -25.11 24.71
C ALA A 420 11.48 -26.26 23.90
N LYS A 421 11.08 -27.51 24.16
CA LYS A 421 11.62 -28.71 23.51
C LYS A 421 10.84 -29.17 22.28
N LEU A 422 9.63 -28.66 22.06
CA LEU A 422 8.86 -29.01 20.86
C LEU A 422 9.60 -28.59 19.59
N GLU A 423 9.45 -29.39 18.52
CA GLU A 423 9.79 -28.95 17.17
C GLU A 423 8.82 -27.83 16.70
N GLY A 424 9.09 -27.22 15.54
CA GLY A 424 8.22 -26.21 14.97
C GLY A 424 6.80 -26.70 14.65
N GLN A 425 5.82 -25.83 14.83
CA GLN A 425 4.39 -26.09 14.77
C GLN A 425 3.70 -25.08 13.84
N LEU A 426 2.55 -25.47 13.27
CA LEU A 426 1.66 -24.52 12.61
C LEU A 426 1.00 -23.60 13.64
N THR A 427 0.56 -24.17 14.77
CA THR A 427 -0.14 -23.44 15.81
C THR A 427 0.32 -23.80 17.22
N ALA A 428 0.16 -22.86 18.14
CA ALA A 428 0.17 -23.12 19.58
C ALA A 428 -1.03 -22.42 20.23
N THR A 429 -1.75 -23.12 21.10
CA THR A 429 -2.99 -22.63 21.71
C THR A 429 -2.81 -22.48 23.21
N VAL A 430 -3.32 -21.40 23.81
CA VAL A 430 -3.33 -21.21 25.27
C VAL A 430 -4.76 -20.98 25.75
N HIS A 431 -5.23 -21.81 26.68
CA HIS A 431 -6.45 -21.54 27.44
C HIS A 431 -6.09 -20.95 28.80
N VAL A 432 -6.65 -19.78 29.10
CA VAL A 432 -6.27 -18.90 30.22
C VAL A 432 -7.50 -18.18 30.77
N ASP A 433 -7.55 -17.98 32.07
CA ASP A 433 -8.40 -16.96 32.74
C ASP A 433 -7.54 -15.77 33.19
N ASP A 434 -8.14 -14.65 33.61
CA ASP A 434 -7.38 -13.44 34.02
C ASP A 434 -6.28 -13.71 35.05
N ALA A 435 -6.49 -14.70 35.92
CA ALA A 435 -5.52 -15.11 36.94
C ALA A 435 -4.29 -15.87 36.39
N ASP A 436 -4.32 -16.39 35.15
CA ASP A 436 -3.14 -17.02 34.53
C ASP A 436 -2.35 -16.08 33.60
N LEU A 437 -2.72 -14.80 33.48
CA LEU A 437 -2.08 -13.88 32.53
C LEU A 437 -0.56 -13.72 32.76
N ASP A 438 -0.11 -13.76 34.01
CA ASP A 438 1.32 -13.73 34.33
C ASP A 438 2.06 -14.96 33.77
N GLU A 439 1.44 -16.14 33.85
CA GLU A 439 2.03 -17.37 33.34
C GLU A 439 1.95 -17.44 31.81
N ALA A 440 0.81 -17.04 31.23
CA ALA A 440 0.66 -16.89 29.79
C ALA A 440 1.71 -15.92 29.20
N GLY A 441 1.99 -14.81 29.91
CA GLY A 441 3.02 -13.85 29.53
C GLY A 441 4.44 -14.42 29.53
N ARG A 442 4.72 -15.41 30.39
CA ARG A 442 6.00 -16.15 30.38
C ARG A 442 6.07 -17.22 29.28
N LEU A 443 4.93 -17.80 28.93
CA LEU A 443 4.85 -18.83 27.90
C LEU A 443 4.93 -18.23 26.48
N LEU A 444 4.30 -17.07 26.25
CA LEU A 444 4.15 -16.45 24.94
C LEU A 444 5.48 -16.30 24.17
N PRO A 445 6.58 -15.76 24.74
CA PRO A 445 7.86 -15.66 24.02
C PRO A 445 8.45 -17.01 23.59
N VAL A 446 8.16 -18.08 24.33
CA VAL A 446 8.59 -19.44 23.94
C VAL A 446 7.76 -19.93 22.75
N LEU A 447 6.45 -19.66 22.75
CA LEU A 447 5.55 -20.08 21.67
C LEU A 447 5.84 -19.35 20.36
N GLU A 448 6.26 -18.08 20.40
CA GLU A 448 6.68 -17.31 19.22
C GLU A 448 7.86 -17.95 18.48
N LEU A 449 8.71 -18.68 19.20
CA LEU A 449 9.82 -19.44 18.61
C LEU A 449 9.39 -20.79 18.04
N LYS A 450 8.16 -21.23 18.31
CA LYS A 450 7.68 -22.59 18.01
C LYS A 450 6.56 -22.63 17.00
N ALA A 451 5.70 -21.62 16.92
CA ALA A 451 4.51 -21.65 16.07
C ALA A 451 4.41 -20.43 15.15
N GLY A 452 3.84 -20.61 13.95
CA GLY A 452 3.50 -19.47 13.09
C GLY A 452 2.26 -18.72 13.58
N ARG A 453 1.33 -19.40 14.25
CA ARG A 453 0.12 -18.78 14.80
C ARG A 453 -0.13 -19.19 16.25
N ILE A 454 -0.26 -18.20 17.12
CA ILE A 454 -0.59 -18.38 18.53
C ILE A 454 -2.02 -17.90 18.75
N LEU A 455 -2.83 -18.69 19.43
CA LEU A 455 -4.22 -18.34 19.73
C LEU A 455 -4.57 -18.55 21.20
N PHE A 456 -5.53 -17.77 21.67
CA PHE A 456 -5.97 -17.74 23.06
C PHE A 456 -7.45 -18.09 23.16
N ASN A 457 -7.81 -18.94 24.12
CA ASN A 457 -9.19 -19.29 24.47
C ASN A 457 -10.06 -19.72 23.26
N GLY A 458 -9.46 -20.42 22.30
CA GLY A 458 -10.12 -20.98 21.13
C GLY A 458 -9.41 -22.27 20.69
N TRP A 459 -9.82 -22.84 19.56
CA TRP A 459 -9.26 -24.10 19.05
C TRP A 459 -8.56 -23.88 17.69
N PRO A 460 -7.45 -24.60 17.40
CA PRO A 460 -6.55 -24.27 16.29
C PRO A 460 -7.10 -24.62 14.89
N THR A 461 -8.16 -25.43 14.81
CA THR A 461 -8.71 -25.99 13.56
C THR A 461 -9.18 -24.93 12.57
N GLY A 462 -9.74 -23.82 13.05
CA GLY A 462 -10.13 -22.69 12.21
C GLY A 462 -8.92 -21.90 11.70
N VAL A 463 -8.84 -21.69 10.38
CA VAL A 463 -7.82 -20.88 9.71
C VAL A 463 -8.49 -19.78 8.89
N GLU A 464 -8.56 -18.57 9.42
CA GLU A 464 -9.12 -17.41 8.71
C GLU A 464 -8.33 -17.05 7.44
N VAL A 465 -9.01 -16.63 6.37
CA VAL A 465 -8.36 -16.20 5.12
C VAL A 465 -8.40 -14.68 5.06
N GLY A 466 -7.41 -14.04 5.70
CA GLY A 466 -7.32 -12.59 5.81
C GLY A 466 -5.92 -12.04 5.57
N HIS A 467 -5.72 -10.77 5.95
CA HIS A 467 -4.47 -10.05 5.69
C HIS A 467 -3.36 -10.29 6.73
N ALA A 468 -3.72 -10.79 7.91
CA ALA A 468 -2.79 -11.01 9.03
C ALA A 468 -2.48 -12.50 9.30
N MET A 469 -3.02 -13.42 8.49
CA MET A 469 -2.84 -14.85 8.71
C MET A 469 -1.38 -15.27 8.49
N VAL A 470 -0.90 -16.12 9.40
CA VAL A 470 0.32 -16.89 9.25
C VAL A 470 -0.05 -18.36 9.38
N HIS A 471 -0.22 -19.04 8.25
CA HIS A 471 -0.36 -20.48 8.17
C HIS A 471 0.98 -21.03 7.70
N GLY A 472 1.74 -21.52 8.67
CA GLY A 472 3.11 -21.96 8.53
C GLY A 472 3.78 -21.95 9.91
N GLY A 473 5.10 -21.98 9.96
CA GLY A 473 5.85 -21.95 11.21
C GLY A 473 7.28 -22.47 11.04
N PRO A 474 8.05 -22.57 12.13
CA PRO A 474 9.37 -23.19 12.10
C PRO A 474 9.33 -24.64 11.62
N HIS A 475 10.44 -25.15 11.11
CA HIS A 475 10.56 -26.56 10.72
C HIS A 475 10.26 -27.50 11.91
N PRO A 476 9.52 -28.61 11.73
CA PRO A 476 9.04 -29.20 10.49
C PRO A 476 7.65 -28.76 10.02
N ALA A 477 7.02 -27.76 10.65
CA ALA A 477 5.72 -27.27 10.18
C ALA A 477 5.81 -26.81 8.73
N THR A 478 6.85 -26.01 8.41
CA THR A 478 7.18 -25.65 7.03
C THR A 478 8.66 -25.79 6.70
N SER A 479 8.97 -25.73 5.41
CA SER A 479 10.35 -25.62 4.92
C SER A 479 10.92 -24.19 4.94
N ASP A 480 10.07 -23.16 4.94
CA ASP A 480 10.48 -21.74 5.05
C ASP A 480 9.53 -20.97 5.99
N SER A 481 10.03 -20.71 7.20
CA SER A 481 9.26 -20.07 8.28
C SER A 481 9.06 -18.57 8.12
N ARG A 482 9.65 -17.95 7.08
CA ARG A 482 9.52 -16.49 6.83
C ARG A 482 8.25 -16.14 6.06
N THR A 483 7.48 -17.15 5.66
CA THR A 483 6.36 -17.00 4.73
C THR A 483 5.09 -17.63 5.31
N THR A 484 3.97 -17.44 4.60
CA THR A 484 2.68 -18.08 4.91
C THR A 484 2.11 -18.69 3.63
N SER A 485 1.42 -19.81 3.73
CA SER A 485 0.66 -20.41 2.62
C SER A 485 -0.79 -19.91 2.53
N VAL A 486 -1.29 -19.25 3.58
CA VAL A 486 -2.65 -18.69 3.64
C VAL A 486 -2.63 -17.20 3.99
N GLY A 487 -3.55 -16.45 3.39
CA GLY A 487 -3.68 -15.01 3.58
C GLY A 487 -2.90 -14.19 2.56
N SER A 488 -3.10 -12.86 2.57
CA SER A 488 -2.61 -12.01 1.49
C SER A 488 -1.08 -12.02 1.33
N LEU A 489 -0.32 -12.27 2.39
CA LEU A 489 1.14 -12.37 2.33
C LEU A 489 1.64 -13.64 1.62
N ALA A 490 0.78 -14.61 1.32
CA ALA A 490 1.19 -15.80 0.59
C ALA A 490 1.67 -15.51 -0.84
N ILE A 491 1.27 -14.36 -1.42
CA ILE A 491 1.77 -13.88 -2.71
C ILE A 491 3.28 -13.63 -2.70
N GLU A 492 3.87 -13.31 -1.55
CA GLU A 492 5.29 -12.97 -1.45
C GLU A 492 6.22 -14.14 -1.78
N ARG A 493 5.75 -15.38 -1.58
CA ARG A 493 6.46 -16.62 -1.91
C ARG A 493 6.85 -16.69 -3.39
N PHE A 494 6.06 -16.07 -4.26
CA PHE A 494 6.22 -16.18 -5.71
C PHE A 494 6.78 -14.91 -6.35
N LEU A 495 7.34 -14.01 -5.53
CA LEU A 495 7.88 -12.72 -5.94
C LEU A 495 9.35 -12.58 -5.52
N ARG A 496 10.11 -11.76 -6.26
CA ARG A 496 11.45 -11.29 -5.89
C ARG A 496 11.63 -9.81 -6.15
N PRO A 497 12.47 -9.09 -5.38
CA PRO A 497 12.79 -7.70 -5.68
C PRO A 497 13.71 -7.58 -6.91
N VAL A 498 13.55 -6.47 -7.64
CA VAL A 498 14.48 -5.97 -8.66
C VAL A 498 14.69 -4.48 -8.41
N ALA A 499 15.95 -4.07 -8.34
CA ALA A 499 16.35 -2.67 -8.28
C ALA A 499 16.69 -2.15 -9.69
N TYR A 500 16.27 -0.93 -9.96
CA TYR A 500 16.44 -0.16 -11.19
C TYR A 500 17.26 1.06 -10.81
N GLN A 501 18.46 1.20 -11.38
CA GLN A 501 19.35 2.30 -11.06
C GLN A 501 19.54 3.17 -12.29
N ASP A 502 19.30 4.47 -12.13
CA ASP A 502 19.46 5.51 -13.17
C ASP A 502 18.76 5.17 -14.50
N VAL A 503 17.64 4.42 -14.41
CA VAL A 503 16.85 4.02 -15.58
C VAL A 503 16.08 5.24 -16.11
N PRO A 504 16.11 5.53 -17.42
CA PRO A 504 15.33 6.62 -18.01
C PRO A 504 13.85 6.52 -17.64
N SER A 505 13.23 7.66 -17.30
CA SER A 505 11.85 7.73 -16.80
C SER A 505 10.83 7.06 -17.73
N SER A 506 11.02 7.16 -19.05
CA SER A 506 10.16 6.51 -20.06
C SER A 506 10.22 4.98 -20.08
N LEU A 507 11.22 4.37 -19.43
CA LEU A 507 11.38 2.92 -19.34
C LEU A 507 10.99 2.37 -17.96
N LEU A 508 10.69 3.24 -16.99
CA LEU A 508 10.30 2.81 -15.65
C LEU A 508 8.92 2.13 -15.66
N PRO A 509 8.78 0.95 -15.03
CA PRO A 509 7.47 0.35 -14.82
C PRO A 509 6.55 1.27 -14.00
N ALA A 510 5.26 1.29 -14.34
CA ALA A 510 4.25 2.15 -13.74
C ALA A 510 4.29 2.19 -12.19
N ALA A 511 4.44 1.04 -11.54
CA ALA A 511 4.53 0.92 -10.08
C ALA A 511 5.68 1.72 -9.41
N ILE A 512 6.74 2.06 -10.15
CA ILE A 512 7.90 2.84 -9.70
C ILE A 512 8.20 4.03 -10.59
N ALA A 513 7.28 4.36 -11.51
CA ALA A 513 7.40 5.51 -12.38
C ALA A 513 7.17 6.82 -11.62
N ASP A 514 7.67 7.91 -12.18
CA ASP A 514 7.37 9.25 -11.70
C ASP A 514 5.86 9.53 -11.80
N GLY A 515 5.34 10.38 -10.93
CA GLY A 515 3.93 10.75 -10.94
C GLY A 515 2.95 9.68 -10.48
N ASN A 516 3.42 8.50 -10.04
CA ASN A 516 2.58 7.42 -9.48
C ASN A 516 1.33 7.11 -10.32
N PRO A 517 1.48 6.73 -11.61
CA PRO A 517 0.33 6.61 -12.52
C PRO A 517 -0.73 5.62 -12.02
N ASP A 518 -0.31 4.59 -11.27
CA ASP A 518 -1.19 3.57 -10.70
C ASP A 518 -1.70 3.93 -9.28
N GLN A 519 -1.37 5.11 -8.75
CA GLN A 519 -1.76 5.60 -7.42
C GLN A 519 -1.43 4.62 -6.27
N LEU A 520 -0.27 3.97 -6.35
CA LEU A 520 0.15 2.95 -5.37
C LEU A 520 0.71 3.58 -4.10
N TRP A 521 0.59 2.86 -2.99
CA TRP A 521 1.42 3.12 -1.82
C TRP A 521 2.88 2.74 -2.11
N ARG A 522 3.78 3.71 -1.97
CA ARG A 522 5.22 3.57 -2.25
C ARG A 522 6.03 4.05 -1.04
N ARG A 523 7.21 3.48 -0.82
CA ARG A 523 8.16 4.01 0.17
C ARG A 523 9.18 4.89 -0.52
N ILE A 524 9.21 6.18 -0.19
CA ILE A 524 10.18 7.15 -0.72
C ILE A 524 11.10 7.58 0.41
N ASP A 525 12.40 7.32 0.29
CA ASP A 525 13.38 7.52 1.38
C ASP A 525 12.90 6.94 2.73
N GLY A 526 12.32 5.73 2.67
CA GLY A 526 11.76 5.01 3.81
C GLY A 526 10.34 5.42 4.23
N ARG A 527 9.82 6.59 3.80
CA ARG A 527 8.48 7.10 4.17
C ARG A 527 7.40 6.52 3.26
N LEU A 528 6.36 5.95 3.85
CA LEU A 528 5.22 5.42 3.08
C LEU A 528 4.30 6.56 2.62
N THR A 529 4.01 6.66 1.33
CA THR A 529 3.14 7.69 0.73
C THR A 529 2.42 7.15 -0.50
N GLN A 530 1.21 7.66 -0.75
CA GLN A 530 0.45 7.43 -1.99
C GLN A 530 0.56 8.63 -2.94
N ASP A 531 0.98 9.79 -2.41
CA ASP A 531 1.04 11.02 -3.18
C ASP A 531 2.14 10.96 -4.23
N CYS A 532 1.90 11.70 -5.31
CA CYS A 532 2.91 12.00 -6.30
C CYS A 532 3.94 12.93 -5.66
N PHE A 533 4.91 12.38 -4.91
CA PHE A 533 6.22 13.01 -4.78
C PHE A 533 6.91 12.93 -6.15
N SER A 534 6.37 13.63 -7.13
CA SER A 534 7.13 14.11 -8.27
C SER A 534 7.65 15.46 -7.83
N LEU A 535 8.94 15.55 -7.49
CA LEU A 535 9.80 16.69 -7.81
C LEU A 535 9.20 18.10 -7.65
N VAL A 536 8.30 18.35 -6.69
CA VAL A 536 8.08 19.72 -6.24
C VAL A 536 9.35 20.01 -5.47
N LYS A 537 10.21 20.88 -6.03
CA LYS A 537 11.29 21.52 -5.26
C LYS A 537 10.73 21.81 -3.87
N GLU A 538 11.46 21.48 -2.79
CA GLU A 538 11.07 21.88 -1.44
C GLU A 538 10.52 23.31 -1.50
N PHE A 539 9.29 23.47 -1.03
CA PHE A 539 8.54 24.71 -1.13
C PHE A 539 9.41 25.87 -0.62
N PRO A 540 9.79 26.85 -1.46
CA PRO A 540 10.58 27.98 -0.98
C PRO A 540 9.74 28.78 0.01
N MET A 541 10.15 28.77 1.28
CA MET A 541 9.42 29.42 2.36
C MET A 541 9.38 30.94 2.12
N LEU A 542 8.20 31.49 1.84
CA LEU A 542 7.96 32.93 1.83
C LEU A 542 7.79 33.41 3.27
N ASP A 543 8.66 34.31 3.72
CA ASP A 543 8.65 34.81 5.11
C ASP A 543 9.04 36.30 5.15
N GLY A 544 8.25 37.14 5.83
CA GLY A 544 8.42 38.59 5.82
C GLY A 544 7.66 39.34 4.71
N VAL A 545 8.01 40.60 4.46
CA VAL A 545 7.30 41.47 3.48
C VAL A 545 7.65 41.08 2.05
N LEU A 546 6.64 40.90 1.20
CA LEU A 546 6.86 40.53 -0.20
C LEU A 546 7.09 41.76 -1.09
N PHE A 547 8.20 41.76 -1.84
CA PHE A 547 8.64 42.85 -2.71
C PHE A 547 8.09 42.70 -4.13
N PHE A 548 7.39 43.72 -4.61
CA PHE A 548 6.84 43.81 -5.97
C PHE A 548 7.56 44.90 -6.77
N PRO A 549 8.70 44.61 -7.42
CA PRO A 549 9.46 45.58 -8.20
C PRO A 549 8.66 46.18 -9.37
N VAL A 550 8.99 47.43 -9.72
CA VAL A 550 8.53 48.07 -10.95
C VAL A 550 9.37 47.61 -12.14
N THR A 551 8.86 47.78 -13.36
CA THR A 551 9.64 47.56 -14.59
C THR A 551 10.12 48.91 -15.14
N PRO A 552 11.43 49.22 -15.10
CA PRO A 552 11.97 50.42 -15.70
C PRO A 552 11.82 50.41 -17.23
N PHE A 553 11.37 51.53 -17.80
CA PHE A 553 11.30 51.73 -19.24
C PHE A 553 12.16 52.92 -19.67
N THR A 554 12.74 52.85 -20.85
CA THR A 554 13.41 53.99 -21.48
C THR A 554 12.37 55.02 -21.97
N ALA A 555 12.82 56.20 -22.40
CA ALA A 555 11.95 57.20 -23.03
C ALA A 555 11.28 56.71 -24.33
N SER A 556 11.88 55.74 -25.04
CA SER A 556 11.27 55.08 -26.21
C SER A 556 10.22 54.03 -25.84
N GLY A 557 10.13 53.69 -24.55
CA GLY A 557 9.20 52.70 -24.02
C GLY A 557 9.76 51.29 -23.95
N ASP A 558 11.02 51.06 -24.31
CA ASP A 558 11.69 49.74 -24.21
C ASP A 558 12.05 49.42 -22.75
N VAL A 559 12.15 48.13 -22.38
CA VAL A 559 12.60 47.73 -21.04
C VAL A 559 14.06 48.13 -20.81
N ASP A 560 14.32 48.85 -19.72
CA ASP A 560 15.68 49.15 -19.26
C ASP A 560 16.15 48.08 -18.28
N TYR A 561 16.90 47.10 -18.80
CA TYR A 561 17.35 45.93 -18.02
C TYR A 561 18.44 46.27 -17.00
N ASP A 562 19.24 47.31 -17.24
CA ASP A 562 20.30 47.72 -16.31
C ASP A 562 19.68 48.41 -15.09
N ARG A 563 18.69 49.28 -15.33
CA ARG A 563 17.89 49.89 -14.24
C ARG A 563 17.02 48.89 -13.51
N LEU A 564 16.49 47.89 -14.23
CA LEU A 564 15.79 46.77 -13.59
C LEU A 564 16.71 46.02 -12.63
N ALA A 565 17.94 45.72 -13.06
CA ALA A 565 18.92 45.03 -12.23
C ALA A 565 19.29 45.86 -10.98
N GLU A 566 19.53 47.16 -11.14
CA GLU A 566 19.78 48.10 -10.05
C GLU A 566 18.60 48.11 -9.04
N HIS A 567 17.36 48.17 -9.55
CA HIS A 567 16.16 48.19 -8.73
C HIS A 567 15.93 46.89 -7.95
N VAL A 568 16.06 45.74 -8.61
CA VAL A 568 15.92 44.44 -7.96
C VAL A 568 17.03 44.24 -6.94
N ALA A 569 18.29 44.59 -7.25
CA ALA A 569 19.40 44.48 -6.32
C ALA A 569 19.17 45.31 -5.05
N LYS A 570 18.83 46.60 -5.20
CA LYS A 570 18.55 47.50 -4.08
C LYS A 570 17.40 46.98 -3.20
N GLY A 571 16.35 46.44 -3.82
CA GLY A 571 15.24 45.86 -3.08
C GLY A 571 15.61 44.58 -2.34
N VAL A 572 16.38 43.68 -2.95
CA VAL A 572 16.84 42.44 -2.28
C VAL A 572 17.80 42.75 -1.13
N ASP A 573 18.67 43.75 -1.28
CA ASP A 573 19.59 44.18 -0.22
C ASP A 573 18.86 44.73 1.01
N ALA A 574 17.62 45.20 0.84
CA ALA A 574 16.77 45.63 1.96
C ALA A 574 16.14 44.46 2.74
N GLY A 575 16.23 43.22 2.27
CA GLY A 575 15.77 42.01 2.98
C GLY A 575 14.27 41.69 2.84
N PRO A 576 13.73 41.50 1.62
CA PRO A 576 12.36 41.06 1.42
C PRO A 576 12.18 39.57 1.69
N GLY A 577 10.94 39.15 1.91
CA GLY A 577 10.57 37.73 2.04
C GLY A 577 10.45 36.94 0.73
N GLY A 578 10.51 37.65 -0.39
CA GLY A 578 10.38 37.10 -1.74
C GLY A 578 10.19 38.22 -2.76
N VAL A 579 10.59 37.94 -4.01
CA VAL A 579 10.48 38.89 -5.13
C VAL A 579 9.37 38.44 -6.07
N PHE A 580 8.42 39.32 -6.33
CA PHE A 580 7.31 39.10 -7.26
C PHE A 580 7.51 39.94 -8.53
N ILE A 581 8.34 39.43 -9.44
CA ILE A 581 8.77 40.11 -10.65
C ILE A 581 7.72 40.04 -11.76
N ALA A 582 7.64 41.08 -12.60
CA ALA A 582 6.71 41.15 -13.74
C ALA A 582 5.26 40.81 -13.34
N CYS A 583 4.85 41.27 -12.16
CA CYS A 583 3.51 41.11 -11.61
C CYS A 583 2.71 42.41 -11.76
N GLY A 584 1.78 42.71 -10.84
CA GLY A 584 0.94 43.92 -10.90
C GLY A 584 1.72 45.23 -11.01
N THR A 585 2.60 45.53 -10.04
CA THR A 585 3.44 46.75 -10.04
C THR A 585 4.53 46.71 -11.12
N GLY A 586 4.96 45.52 -11.53
CA GLY A 586 5.88 45.31 -12.66
C GLY A 586 5.23 45.48 -14.03
N GLU A 587 4.04 46.08 -14.11
CA GLU A 587 3.32 46.38 -15.35
C GLU A 587 3.07 45.16 -16.25
N PHE A 588 2.81 43.97 -15.67
CA PHE A 588 2.57 42.71 -16.42
C PHE A 588 1.62 42.87 -17.62
N HIS A 589 0.55 43.63 -17.44
CA HIS A 589 -0.45 43.92 -18.46
C HIS A 589 0.09 44.58 -19.74
N ALA A 590 1.29 45.17 -19.69
CA ALA A 590 1.93 45.91 -20.77
C ALA A 590 3.17 45.21 -21.34
N LEU A 591 3.46 43.97 -20.93
CA LEU A 591 4.65 43.22 -21.36
C LEU A 591 4.32 42.21 -22.46
N GLY A 592 5.20 42.13 -23.47
CA GLY A 592 5.24 41.00 -24.40
C GLY A 592 5.87 39.76 -23.76
N LEU A 593 5.62 38.57 -24.32
CA LEU A 593 6.18 37.31 -23.79
C LEU A 593 7.71 37.29 -23.77
N GLU A 594 8.36 37.87 -24.77
CA GLU A 594 9.82 37.96 -24.86
C GLU A 594 10.40 38.92 -23.81
N GLU A 595 9.81 40.11 -23.66
CA GLU A 595 10.20 41.08 -22.63
C GLU A 595 10.05 40.46 -21.23
N PHE A 596 8.91 39.82 -20.99
CA PHE A 596 8.63 39.11 -19.75
C PHE A 596 9.72 38.07 -19.43
N GLY A 597 10.08 37.21 -20.38
CA GLY A 597 11.10 36.19 -20.18
C GLY A 597 12.45 36.80 -19.79
N ARG A 598 12.87 37.86 -20.49
CA ARG A 598 14.12 38.58 -20.19
C ARG A 598 14.09 39.30 -18.83
N ILE A 599 12.95 39.89 -18.45
CA ILE A 599 12.74 40.51 -17.13
C ILE A 599 12.88 39.45 -16.03
N VAL A 600 12.23 38.29 -16.18
CA VAL A 600 12.33 37.19 -15.21
C VAL A 600 13.77 36.70 -15.11
N ALA A 601 14.44 36.43 -16.23
CA ALA A 601 15.83 35.98 -16.26
C ALA A 601 16.78 36.98 -15.58
N LYS A 602 16.60 38.28 -15.82
CA LYS A 602 17.42 39.31 -15.19
C LYS A 602 17.18 39.38 -13.68
N ALA A 603 15.94 39.29 -13.24
CA ALA A 603 15.63 39.29 -11.81
C ALA A 603 16.18 38.05 -11.09
N THR A 604 16.06 36.86 -11.69
CA THR A 604 16.59 35.61 -11.11
C THR A 604 18.11 35.64 -11.02
N GLU A 605 18.79 36.18 -12.05
CA GLU A 605 20.24 36.45 -12.05
C GLU A 605 20.66 37.36 -10.89
N VAL A 606 19.96 38.49 -10.69
CA VAL A 606 20.30 39.49 -9.66
C VAL A 606 19.96 39.03 -8.25
N VAL A 607 18.85 38.30 -8.09
CA VAL A 607 18.45 37.70 -6.80
C VAL A 607 19.45 36.62 -6.40
N ALA A 608 19.95 35.84 -7.37
CA ALA A 608 20.98 34.82 -7.16
C ALA A 608 20.64 33.83 -6.03
N GLY A 609 19.36 33.46 -5.93
CA GLY A 609 18.86 32.50 -4.92
C GLY A 609 18.79 33.03 -3.48
N ARG A 610 19.03 34.32 -3.24
CA ARG A 610 18.94 34.91 -1.88
C ARG A 610 17.53 34.84 -1.29
N VAL A 611 16.52 34.98 -2.13
CA VAL A 611 15.10 34.88 -1.79
C VAL A 611 14.32 34.26 -2.96
N PRO A 612 13.13 33.68 -2.75
CA PRO A 612 12.35 33.09 -3.83
C PRO A 612 11.87 34.13 -4.86
N VAL A 613 11.88 33.77 -6.15
CA VAL A 613 11.39 34.63 -7.24
C VAL A 613 10.11 34.09 -7.85
N PHE A 614 9.00 34.83 -7.71
CA PHE A 614 7.71 34.52 -8.30
C PHE A 614 7.43 35.44 -9.50
N ALA A 615 7.00 34.87 -10.63
CA ALA A 615 6.69 35.63 -11.84
C ALA A 615 5.17 35.67 -12.11
N GLY A 616 4.69 36.75 -12.74
CA GLY A 616 3.28 36.86 -13.14
C GLY A 616 2.90 35.94 -14.30
N ALA A 617 1.73 35.31 -14.25
CA ALA A 617 1.11 34.66 -15.41
C ALA A 617 -0.36 35.04 -15.48
N GLY A 618 -0.90 35.30 -16.66
CA GLY A 618 -2.29 35.75 -16.81
C GLY A 618 -2.65 36.01 -18.27
N GLY A 619 -3.82 36.60 -18.49
CA GLY A 619 -4.34 36.83 -19.84
C GLY A 619 -5.43 35.81 -20.22
N SER A 620 -5.54 35.51 -21.51
CA SER A 620 -6.28 34.32 -21.95
C SER A 620 -5.62 33.04 -21.40
N VAL A 621 -6.35 31.92 -21.36
CA VAL A 621 -5.79 30.64 -20.86
C VAL A 621 -4.51 30.24 -21.60
N GLN A 622 -4.44 30.49 -22.90
CA GLN A 622 -3.25 30.16 -23.70
C GLN A 622 -2.07 31.06 -23.37
N GLN A 623 -2.29 32.37 -23.23
CA GLN A 623 -1.25 33.30 -22.80
C GLN A 623 -0.75 32.98 -21.38
N ALA A 624 -1.65 32.65 -20.45
CA ALA A 624 -1.27 32.29 -19.09
C ALA A 624 -0.36 31.06 -19.05
N LYS A 625 -0.65 30.05 -19.90
CA LYS A 625 0.23 28.88 -20.11
C LYS A 625 1.59 29.26 -20.67
N GLU A 626 1.64 30.13 -21.67
CA GLU A 626 2.88 30.61 -22.29
C GLU A 626 3.75 31.39 -21.30
N PHE A 627 3.16 32.30 -20.51
CA PHE A 627 3.86 33.03 -19.46
C PHE A 627 4.35 32.11 -18.34
N ALA A 628 3.54 31.13 -17.91
CA ALA A 628 3.95 30.13 -16.92
C ALA A 628 5.16 29.29 -17.39
N ALA A 629 5.13 28.84 -18.64
CA ALA A 629 6.24 28.11 -19.25
C ALA A 629 7.50 28.99 -19.40
N SER A 630 7.33 30.25 -19.81
CA SER A 630 8.43 31.22 -19.92
C SER A 630 9.05 31.55 -18.56
N ALA A 631 8.24 31.69 -17.51
CA ALA A 631 8.73 31.93 -16.14
C ALA A 631 9.66 30.79 -15.69
N LYS A 632 9.24 29.54 -15.89
CA LYS A 632 10.07 28.35 -15.61
C LYS A 632 11.35 28.34 -16.42
N ALA A 633 11.26 28.58 -17.73
CA ALA A 633 12.44 28.57 -18.62
C ALA A 633 13.48 29.64 -18.23
N ASN A 634 13.04 30.73 -17.59
CA ASN A 634 13.89 31.85 -17.16
C ASN A 634 14.23 31.82 -15.66
N GLY A 635 14.00 30.68 -14.99
CA GLY A 635 14.51 30.42 -13.65
C GLY A 635 13.65 30.92 -12.49
N ALA A 636 12.37 31.24 -12.70
CA ALA A 636 11.47 31.56 -11.60
C ALA A 636 11.27 30.33 -10.67
N ASP A 637 11.08 30.60 -9.38
CA ASP A 637 10.79 29.60 -8.36
C ASP A 637 9.29 29.37 -8.16
N GLY A 638 8.45 30.25 -8.70
CA GLY A 638 6.99 30.15 -8.58
C GLY A 638 6.26 31.11 -9.51
N ILE A 639 4.93 30.99 -9.52
CA ILE A 639 4.03 31.77 -10.37
C ILE A 639 2.97 32.45 -9.50
N LEU A 640 2.74 33.75 -9.74
CA LEU A 640 1.52 34.43 -9.31
C LEU A 640 0.53 34.40 -10.48
N LEU A 641 -0.53 33.59 -10.38
CA LEU A 641 -1.57 33.49 -11.39
C LEU A 641 -2.56 34.65 -11.24
N LEU A 642 -2.51 35.60 -12.18
CA LEU A 642 -3.41 36.74 -12.28
C LEU A 642 -4.79 36.32 -12.81
N PRO A 643 -5.83 37.15 -12.57
CA PRO A 643 -7.16 36.88 -13.10
C PRO A 643 -7.20 36.74 -14.63
N PRO A 644 -8.11 35.92 -15.18
CA PRO A 644 -8.27 35.73 -16.61
C PRO A 644 -8.73 37.03 -17.30
N TYR A 645 -8.36 37.19 -18.57
CA TYR A 645 -8.61 38.43 -19.31
C TYR A 645 -10.08 38.64 -19.69
N LEU A 646 -10.57 39.86 -19.47
CA LEU A 646 -11.81 40.49 -20.00
C LEU A 646 -13.16 39.86 -19.60
N VAL A 647 -13.28 38.54 -19.53
CA VAL A 647 -14.56 37.84 -19.37
C VAL A 647 -14.98 37.69 -17.91
N THR A 648 -16.28 37.58 -17.65
CA THR A 648 -16.82 37.02 -16.39
C THR A 648 -17.10 35.54 -16.58
N MET A 649 -17.03 34.74 -15.52
CA MET A 649 -17.10 33.28 -15.61
C MET A 649 -17.80 32.66 -14.40
N PRO A 650 -18.39 31.46 -14.54
CA PRO A 650 -18.81 30.66 -13.40
C PRO A 650 -17.60 30.18 -12.59
N GLN A 651 -17.83 29.78 -11.33
CA GLN A 651 -16.79 29.27 -10.44
C GLN A 651 -16.06 28.06 -11.03
N ALA A 652 -16.79 27.10 -11.61
CA ALA A 652 -16.19 25.97 -12.33
C ALA A 652 -15.23 26.43 -13.46
N GLY A 653 -15.52 27.54 -14.12
CA GLY A 653 -14.63 28.12 -15.13
C GLY A 653 -13.33 28.69 -14.54
N LEU A 654 -13.37 29.26 -13.33
CA LEU A 654 -12.16 29.72 -12.61
C LEU A 654 -11.30 28.55 -12.15
N VAL A 655 -11.95 27.48 -11.67
CA VAL A 655 -11.27 26.23 -11.30
C VAL A 655 -10.55 25.65 -12.51
N GLU A 656 -11.25 25.52 -13.64
CA GLU A 656 -10.67 24.97 -14.87
C GLU A 656 -9.59 25.87 -15.50
N TYR A 657 -9.72 27.20 -15.42
CA TYR A 657 -8.64 28.12 -15.80
C TYR A 657 -7.39 27.87 -14.96
N THR A 658 -7.56 27.72 -13.65
CA THR A 658 -6.46 27.44 -12.72
C THR A 658 -5.83 26.08 -13.01
N ARG A 659 -6.65 25.04 -13.19
CA ARG A 659 -6.22 23.68 -13.55
C ARG A 659 -5.38 23.69 -14.82
N ALA A 660 -5.89 24.33 -15.88
CA ALA A 660 -5.22 24.37 -17.18
C ALA A 660 -3.80 24.97 -17.08
N VAL A 661 -3.61 26.03 -16.28
CA VAL A 661 -2.28 26.62 -16.08
C VAL A 661 -1.43 25.75 -15.15
N ALA A 662 -2.02 25.23 -14.06
CA ALA A 662 -1.35 24.37 -13.09
C ALA A 662 -0.79 23.08 -13.69
N GLU A 663 -1.39 22.55 -14.76
CA GLU A 663 -0.93 21.35 -15.48
C GLU A 663 0.20 21.65 -16.49
N THR A 664 0.50 22.91 -16.78
CA THR A 664 1.53 23.30 -17.76
C THR A 664 2.92 23.41 -17.14
N THR A 665 3.03 23.41 -15.81
CA THR A 665 4.27 23.65 -15.08
C THR A 665 4.28 22.89 -13.75
N ASP A 666 5.47 22.59 -13.24
CA ASP A 666 5.73 22.03 -11.91
C ASP A 666 6.08 23.11 -10.88
N LEU A 667 6.19 24.37 -11.31
CA LEU A 667 6.43 25.49 -10.40
C LEU A 667 5.24 25.66 -9.43
N PRO A 668 5.48 26.01 -8.16
CA PRO A 668 4.45 26.45 -7.22
C PRO A 668 3.60 27.62 -7.75
N LEU A 669 2.27 27.51 -7.68
CA LEU A 669 1.30 28.54 -8.08
C LEU A 669 0.65 29.19 -6.86
N VAL A 670 0.70 30.51 -6.80
CA VAL A 670 -0.15 31.33 -5.95
C VAL A 670 -1.28 31.90 -6.80
N VAL A 671 -2.52 31.60 -6.45
CA VAL A 671 -3.70 32.09 -7.16
C VAL A 671 -4.09 33.46 -6.64
N TYR A 672 -4.23 34.44 -7.54
CA TYR A 672 -4.62 35.79 -7.16
C TYR A 672 -6.15 35.96 -7.21
N ASN A 673 -6.79 35.91 -6.04
CA ASN A 673 -8.21 36.21 -5.86
C ASN A 673 -8.43 37.73 -5.97
N ARG A 674 -8.71 38.23 -7.19
CA ARG A 674 -8.88 39.66 -7.48
C ARG A 674 -9.70 39.91 -8.74
N GLY A 675 -10.31 41.10 -8.83
CA GLY A 675 -10.95 41.56 -10.06
C GLY A 675 -12.16 40.70 -10.42
N ASN A 676 -12.12 40.08 -11.60
CA ASN A 676 -13.09 39.11 -12.09
C ASN A 676 -12.83 37.67 -11.59
N ALA A 677 -11.64 37.35 -11.07
CA ALA A 677 -11.39 36.09 -10.37
C ALA A 677 -11.76 36.21 -8.88
N ARG A 678 -12.99 35.84 -8.54
CA ARG A 678 -13.50 35.87 -7.16
C ARG A 678 -13.99 34.49 -6.73
N PHE A 679 -13.13 33.73 -6.09
CA PHE A 679 -13.43 32.37 -5.62
C PHE A 679 -14.46 32.37 -4.49
N ASP A 680 -15.37 31.41 -4.47
CA ASP A 680 -16.13 31.01 -3.29
C ASP A 680 -15.43 29.87 -2.52
N GLU A 681 -15.95 29.45 -1.37
CA GLU A 681 -15.30 28.41 -0.57
C GLU A 681 -15.12 27.07 -1.31
N PRO A 682 -16.15 26.50 -2.00
CA PRO A 682 -15.97 25.26 -2.74
C PRO A 682 -14.89 25.37 -3.82
N ALA A 683 -14.90 26.43 -4.63
CA ALA A 683 -13.93 26.59 -5.70
C ALA A 683 -12.51 26.82 -5.15
N ALA A 684 -12.37 27.56 -4.04
CA ALA A 684 -11.08 27.75 -3.39
C ALA A 684 -10.53 26.44 -2.80
N VAL A 685 -11.39 25.60 -2.19
CA VAL A 685 -11.01 24.27 -1.68
C VAL A 685 -10.55 23.36 -2.82
N GLU A 686 -11.31 23.30 -3.91
CA GLU A 686 -10.96 22.47 -5.06
C GLU A 686 -9.62 22.89 -5.68
N VAL A 687 -9.44 24.20 -5.91
CA VAL A 687 -8.17 24.75 -6.42
C VAL A 687 -7.01 24.48 -5.46
N ALA A 688 -7.23 24.58 -4.14
CA ALA A 688 -6.20 24.34 -3.14
C ALA A 688 -5.74 22.87 -3.09
N GLN A 689 -6.54 21.93 -3.59
CA GLN A 689 -6.16 20.51 -3.68
C GLN A 689 -5.22 20.22 -4.85
N PHE A 690 -5.08 21.13 -5.84
CA PHE A 690 -4.18 20.90 -6.97
C PHE A 690 -2.72 20.84 -6.48
N PRO A 691 -1.92 19.85 -6.89
CA PRO A 691 -0.58 19.64 -6.34
C PRO A 691 0.33 20.87 -6.39
N THR A 692 0.31 21.60 -7.51
CA THR A 692 1.16 22.77 -7.75
C THR A 692 0.59 24.06 -7.15
N VAL A 693 -0.68 24.12 -6.74
CA VAL A 693 -1.24 25.32 -6.11
C VAL A 693 -0.89 25.33 -4.62
N VAL A 694 -0.12 26.33 -4.21
CA VAL A 694 0.50 26.43 -2.88
C VAL A 694 -0.03 27.60 -2.05
N GLY A 695 -0.81 28.50 -2.66
CA GLY A 695 -1.36 29.61 -1.90
C GLY A 695 -2.40 30.45 -2.62
N PHE A 696 -3.08 31.28 -1.82
CA PHE A 696 -3.99 32.32 -2.28
C PHE A 696 -3.46 33.70 -1.89
N LYS A 697 -3.36 34.59 -2.87
CA LYS A 697 -3.21 36.03 -2.66
C LYS A 697 -4.58 36.66 -2.74
N ASP A 698 -5.04 37.35 -1.70
CA ASP A 698 -6.34 38.04 -1.77
C ASP A 698 -6.18 39.53 -2.07
N GLY A 699 -6.87 40.02 -3.10
CA GLY A 699 -6.96 41.44 -3.44
C GLY A 699 -8.39 41.94 -3.50
N THR A 700 -9.33 41.26 -2.84
CA THR A 700 -10.76 41.63 -2.83
C THR A 700 -11.13 42.49 -1.64
N GLY A 701 -10.50 42.25 -0.47
CA GLY A 701 -10.80 42.99 0.76
C GLY A 701 -12.09 42.55 1.47
N ASP A 702 -12.75 41.50 1.00
CA ASP A 702 -13.97 40.95 1.61
C ASP A 702 -13.60 40.02 2.77
N LEU A 703 -13.39 40.61 3.96
CA LEU A 703 -12.87 39.89 5.13
C LEU A 703 -13.79 38.75 5.61
N ASP A 704 -15.11 38.87 5.45
CA ASP A 704 -16.03 37.77 5.77
C ASP A 704 -15.77 36.57 4.84
N LYS A 705 -15.77 36.83 3.53
CA LYS A 705 -15.59 35.78 2.53
C LYS A 705 -14.20 35.16 2.62
N VAL A 706 -13.15 35.98 2.76
CA VAL A 706 -11.77 35.51 2.88
C VAL A 706 -11.60 34.70 4.17
N GLY A 707 -12.18 35.13 5.29
CA GLY A 707 -12.14 34.38 6.54
C GLY A 707 -12.75 32.98 6.41
N ARG A 708 -13.91 32.86 5.73
CA ARG A 708 -14.53 31.56 5.43
C ARG A 708 -13.66 30.69 4.52
N ILE A 709 -13.09 31.28 3.46
CA ILE A 709 -12.17 30.56 2.55
C ILE A 709 -10.94 30.03 3.30
N VAL A 710 -10.31 30.86 4.14
CA VAL A 710 -9.12 30.48 4.91
C VAL A 710 -9.42 29.27 5.79
N ARG A 711 -10.54 29.27 6.51
CA ARG A 711 -10.95 28.14 7.36
C ARG A 711 -11.25 26.90 6.53
N ALA A 712 -12.06 27.04 5.47
CA ALA A 712 -12.49 25.93 4.62
C ALA A 712 -11.30 25.20 3.97
N VAL A 713 -10.35 25.96 3.42
CA VAL A 713 -9.13 25.38 2.81
C VAL A 713 -8.26 24.70 3.87
N LYS A 714 -8.06 25.32 5.04
CA LYS A 714 -7.28 24.70 6.13
C LYS A 714 -7.90 23.39 6.62
N ASP A 715 -9.22 23.31 6.74
CA ASP A 715 -9.91 22.07 7.10
C ASP A 715 -9.76 21.00 6.04
N ALA A 716 -9.96 21.36 4.77
CA ALA A 716 -9.89 20.42 3.66
C ALA A 716 -8.49 19.83 3.45
N LEU A 717 -7.43 20.60 3.76
CA LEU A 717 -6.04 20.16 3.61
C LEU A 717 -5.43 19.53 4.88
N ALA A 718 -6.10 19.61 6.03
CA ALA A 718 -5.59 19.02 7.27
C ALA A 718 -5.26 17.52 7.17
N PRO A 719 -6.08 16.67 6.51
CA PRO A 719 -5.77 15.24 6.38
C PRO A 719 -4.53 14.93 5.54
N SER A 720 -4.22 15.77 4.55
CA SER A 720 -3.03 15.58 3.68
C SER A 720 -1.77 16.22 4.26
N GLY A 721 -1.90 17.08 5.28
CA GLY A 721 -0.78 17.84 5.83
C GLY A 721 -0.17 18.85 4.84
N LYS A 722 -0.85 19.14 3.73
CA LYS A 722 -0.37 20.07 2.72
C LYS A 722 -0.27 21.48 3.29
N GLN A 723 0.93 22.07 3.26
CA GLN A 723 1.11 23.47 3.61
C GLN A 723 0.47 24.37 2.55
N PHE A 724 -0.23 25.41 2.99
CA PHE A 724 -0.95 26.31 2.10
C PHE A 724 -0.87 27.75 2.60
N LEU A 725 -0.41 28.66 1.75
CA LEU A 725 -0.23 30.06 2.10
C LEU A 725 -1.48 30.89 1.83
N PHE A 726 -1.72 31.85 2.71
CA PHE A 726 -2.60 32.97 2.45
C PHE A 726 -1.81 34.25 2.66
N PHE A 727 -1.95 35.21 1.77
CA PHE A 727 -1.40 36.53 2.00
C PHE A 727 -2.23 37.67 1.45
N ASN A 728 -2.17 38.80 2.15
CA ASN A 728 -2.87 40.02 1.82
C ASN A 728 -2.22 40.72 0.62
N GLY A 729 -3.00 40.87 -0.45
CA GLY A 729 -2.65 41.47 -1.72
C GLY A 729 -3.41 42.75 -2.02
N MET A 730 -4.03 43.38 -1.03
CA MET A 730 -4.69 44.67 -1.19
C MET A 730 -3.70 45.74 -1.65
N PRO A 731 -4.12 46.72 -2.47
CA PRO A 731 -3.28 47.88 -2.76
C PRO A 731 -2.92 48.58 -1.45
N THR A 732 -1.62 48.75 -1.19
CA THR A 732 -1.12 49.25 0.11
C THR A 732 -1.65 48.38 1.26
N ALA A 733 -1.31 47.09 1.24
CA ALA A 733 -1.83 46.06 2.15
C ALA A 733 -1.65 46.39 3.64
N GLU A 734 -0.71 47.27 3.98
CA GLU A 734 -0.43 47.74 5.34
C GLU A 734 -1.69 48.28 6.03
N VAL A 735 -2.57 49.00 5.31
CA VAL A 735 -3.79 49.57 5.93
C VAL A 735 -4.87 48.53 6.26
N THR A 736 -4.78 47.32 5.71
CA THR A 736 -5.71 46.23 6.01
C THR A 736 -5.05 45.10 6.81
N GLN A 737 -3.74 45.14 7.03
CA GLN A 737 -3.01 43.98 7.51
C GLN A 737 -3.38 43.56 8.94
N GLN A 738 -3.72 44.50 9.81
CA GLN A 738 -4.21 44.17 11.16
C GLN A 738 -5.48 43.30 11.10
N ALA A 739 -6.39 43.59 10.16
CA ALA A 739 -7.61 42.81 9.99
C ALA A 739 -7.35 41.43 9.35
N TYR A 740 -6.44 41.35 8.37
CA TYR A 740 -6.04 40.07 7.77
C TYR A 740 -5.33 39.15 8.77
N ARG A 741 -4.48 39.70 9.66
CA ARG A 741 -3.86 38.92 10.74
C ARG A 741 -4.90 38.28 11.66
N ALA A 742 -5.99 38.98 11.96
CA ALA A 742 -7.07 38.46 12.82
C ALA A 742 -7.78 37.22 12.22
N ILE A 743 -7.81 37.08 10.89
CA ILE A 743 -8.34 35.90 10.20
C ILE A 743 -7.25 34.88 9.83
N GLY A 744 -6.05 35.01 10.41
CA GLY A 744 -4.95 34.06 10.24
C GLY A 744 -4.16 34.21 8.94
N VAL A 745 -4.13 35.42 8.37
CA VAL A 745 -3.36 35.79 7.18
C VAL A 745 -2.26 36.79 7.59
N THR A 746 -1.05 36.29 7.87
CA THR A 746 0.06 37.08 8.42
C THR A 746 1.00 37.65 7.36
N LEU A 747 1.11 36.98 6.22
CA LEU A 747 1.94 37.39 5.09
C LEU A 747 1.22 38.46 4.25
N TYR A 748 1.96 39.40 3.66
CA TYR A 748 1.40 40.41 2.75
C TYR A 748 2.41 40.97 1.76
N SER A 749 1.89 41.55 0.67
CA SER A 749 2.70 42.26 -0.32
C SER A 749 2.70 43.76 -0.11
N SER A 750 3.88 44.38 -0.19
CA SER A 750 4.03 45.83 -0.12
C SER A 750 4.54 46.40 -1.44
N ALA A 751 3.73 47.25 -2.07
CA ALA A 751 4.21 48.05 -3.21
C ALA A 751 5.09 49.22 -2.74
N THR A 752 4.89 49.69 -1.51
CA THR A 752 5.74 50.71 -0.86
C THR A 752 7.18 50.22 -0.76
N PHE A 753 7.39 48.93 -0.49
CA PHE A 753 8.71 48.33 -0.40
C PHE A 753 9.59 48.64 -1.62
N ALA A 754 9.00 48.82 -2.80
CA ALA A 754 9.75 49.14 -4.00
C ALA A 754 10.51 50.47 -3.93
N PHE A 755 10.01 51.47 -3.21
CA PHE A 755 10.68 52.77 -3.10
C PHE A 755 11.08 53.15 -1.68
N ALA A 756 10.32 52.73 -0.67
CA ALA A 756 10.62 52.99 0.73
C ALA A 756 10.59 51.68 1.54
N PRO A 757 11.54 50.75 1.31
CA PRO A 757 11.62 49.49 2.02
C PRO A 757 11.70 49.67 3.55
N GLU A 758 12.35 50.74 4.02
CA GLU A 758 12.43 51.08 5.44
C GLU A 758 11.07 51.33 6.08
N LEU A 759 10.13 51.97 5.34
CA LEU A 759 8.77 52.22 5.83
C LEU A 759 7.92 50.95 5.82
N ALA A 760 8.10 50.12 4.80
CA ALA A 760 7.40 48.84 4.71
C ALA A 760 7.86 47.86 5.80
N LEU A 761 9.17 47.77 6.04
CA LEU A 761 9.77 46.92 7.09
C LEU A 761 9.48 47.48 8.47
N GLY A 762 9.62 48.79 8.71
CA GLY A 762 9.30 49.38 10.00
C GLY A 762 7.83 49.17 10.40
N PHE A 763 6.91 49.17 9.43
CA PHE A 763 5.52 48.79 9.68
C PHE A 763 5.35 47.31 9.98
N TYR A 764 6.02 46.44 9.21
CA TYR A 764 6.02 44.99 9.43
C TYR A 764 6.54 44.65 10.84
N ASP A 765 7.69 45.19 11.22
CA ASP A 765 8.31 44.98 12.53
C ASP A 765 7.43 45.52 13.65
N ALA A 766 6.75 46.65 13.45
CA ALA A 766 5.77 47.17 14.41
C ALA A 766 4.60 46.19 14.62
N LEU A 767 4.11 45.56 13.55
CA LEU A 767 3.05 44.54 13.66
C LEU A 767 3.53 43.24 14.32
N GLU A 768 4.75 42.78 14.03
CA GLU A 768 5.30 41.56 14.63
C GLU A 768 5.66 41.75 16.11
N SER A 769 6.16 42.93 16.48
CA SER A 769 6.48 43.28 17.87
C SER A 769 5.27 43.74 18.70
N GLY A 770 4.12 43.97 18.07
CA GLY A 770 2.93 44.52 18.73
C GLY A 770 3.06 46.00 19.12
N ASN A 771 3.94 46.75 18.45
CA ASN A 771 4.14 48.18 18.68
C ASN A 771 3.00 49.00 18.06
N GLN A 772 1.87 49.04 18.77
CA GLN A 772 0.66 49.72 18.33
C GLN A 772 0.88 51.23 18.10
N GLU A 773 1.72 51.88 18.90
CA GLU A 773 2.00 53.32 18.78
C GLU A 773 2.67 53.64 17.43
N LEU A 774 3.70 52.88 17.07
CA LEU A 774 4.39 53.02 15.79
C LEU A 774 3.47 52.64 14.62
N THR A 775 2.69 51.56 14.75
CA THR A 775 1.69 51.18 13.75
C THR A 775 0.70 52.32 13.49
N ASP A 776 0.11 52.91 14.54
CA ASP A 776 -0.87 53.99 14.42
C ASP A 776 -0.26 55.28 13.85
N ALA A 777 0.99 55.60 14.20
CA ALA A 777 1.71 56.74 13.66
C ALA A 777 1.99 56.57 12.15
N LEU A 778 2.52 55.41 11.74
CA LEU A 778 2.78 55.13 10.32
C LEU A 778 1.49 55.07 9.49
N LEU A 779 0.40 54.52 10.04
CA LEU A 779 -0.91 54.56 9.37
C LEU A 779 -1.38 56.00 9.14
N ARG A 780 -1.30 56.84 10.17
CA ARG A 780 -1.80 58.22 10.16
C ARG A 780 -1.02 59.13 9.23
N ASP A 781 0.31 59.07 9.31
CA ASP A 781 1.19 60.08 8.70
C ASP A 781 1.77 59.62 7.37
N PHE A 782 1.77 58.32 7.07
CA PHE A 782 2.28 57.77 5.82
C PHE A 782 1.24 56.96 5.03
N PHE A 783 0.78 55.81 5.52
CA PHE A 783 0.01 54.87 4.70
C PHE A 783 -1.40 55.38 4.32
N HIS A 784 -2.17 55.98 5.24
CA HIS A 784 -3.47 56.56 4.88
C HIS A 784 -3.35 57.76 3.93
N PRO A 785 -2.42 58.72 4.14
CA PRO A 785 -2.14 59.75 3.14
C PRO A 785 -1.75 59.19 1.78
N LEU A 786 -0.89 58.16 1.74
CA LEU A 786 -0.50 57.49 0.49
C LEU A 786 -1.70 56.84 -0.21
N VAL A 787 -2.58 56.17 0.54
CA VAL A 787 -3.84 55.61 0.01
C VAL A 787 -4.74 56.71 -0.57
N ARG A 788 -4.93 57.82 0.15
CA ARG A 788 -5.73 58.95 -0.33
C ARG A 788 -5.17 59.55 -1.61
N LEU A 789 -3.84 59.66 -1.73
CA LEU A 789 -3.17 60.13 -2.94
C LEU A 789 -3.33 59.15 -4.10
N ARG A 790 -3.12 57.86 -3.83
CA ARG A 790 -3.28 56.77 -4.80
C ARG A 790 -4.70 56.72 -5.38
N ASP A 791 -5.71 56.93 -4.55
CA ASP A 791 -7.11 56.81 -4.98
C ASP A 791 -7.62 58.03 -5.76
N GLN A 792 -6.81 59.11 -5.90
CA GLN A 792 -7.19 60.28 -6.71
C GLN A 792 -7.23 59.98 -8.22
N VAL A 793 -6.39 59.06 -8.69
CA VAL A 793 -6.30 58.73 -10.12
C VAL A 793 -6.21 57.20 -10.31
N PRO A 794 -7.15 56.58 -11.05
CA PRO A 794 -7.05 55.16 -11.40
C PRO A 794 -5.71 54.85 -12.09
N GLY A 795 -5.01 53.82 -11.60
CA GLY A 795 -3.68 53.44 -12.11
C GLY A 795 -2.51 53.94 -11.25
N TYR A 796 -2.74 54.87 -10.31
CA TYR A 796 -1.69 55.35 -9.39
C TYR A 796 -1.15 54.29 -8.43
N ALA A 797 -1.84 53.16 -8.28
CA ALA A 797 -1.28 51.97 -7.62
C ALA A 797 0.02 51.47 -8.28
N VAL A 798 0.28 51.87 -9.52
CA VAL A 798 1.53 51.61 -10.25
C VAL A 798 2.32 52.92 -10.46
N SER A 799 1.68 53.96 -11.02
CA SER A 799 2.37 55.20 -11.39
C SER A 799 3.04 55.91 -10.21
N LEU A 800 2.41 55.93 -9.01
CA LEU A 800 3.02 56.53 -7.83
C LEU A 800 4.22 55.72 -7.32
N ILE A 801 4.13 54.39 -7.39
CA ILE A 801 5.23 53.51 -6.96
C ILE A 801 6.44 53.72 -7.86
N LYS A 802 6.22 53.79 -9.18
CA LYS A 802 7.27 54.09 -10.15
C LYS A 802 7.87 55.48 -9.95
N SER A 803 7.04 56.47 -9.65
CA SER A 803 7.49 57.83 -9.29
C SER A 803 8.31 57.82 -7.99
N GLY A 804 7.91 57.02 -7.01
CA GLY A 804 8.66 56.82 -5.77
C GLY A 804 10.03 56.21 -6.03
N VAL A 805 10.13 55.19 -6.88
CA VAL A 805 11.44 54.60 -7.26
C VAL A 805 12.35 55.63 -7.91
N ALA A 806 11.81 56.48 -8.78
CA ALA A 806 12.53 57.60 -9.40
C ALA A 806 13.02 58.64 -8.39
N MET A 807 12.22 58.97 -7.38
CA MET A 807 12.62 59.87 -6.29
C MET A 807 13.80 59.31 -5.47
N GLU A 808 13.98 57.99 -5.48
CA GLU A 808 14.96 57.26 -4.67
C GLU A 808 16.22 56.88 -5.47
N GLY A 809 16.43 57.57 -6.59
CA GLY A 809 17.68 57.55 -7.36
C GLY A 809 17.71 56.59 -8.56
N ILE A 810 16.64 55.82 -8.79
CA ILE A 810 16.57 54.89 -9.93
C ILE A 810 15.55 55.43 -10.92
N ASP A 811 16.01 56.01 -12.03
CA ASP A 811 15.12 56.46 -13.09
C ASP A 811 14.39 55.26 -13.72
N ALA A 812 13.14 55.07 -13.31
CA ALA A 812 12.29 54.00 -13.79
C ALA A 812 11.58 54.37 -15.11
N GLY A 813 11.69 55.62 -15.57
CA GLY A 813 11.05 56.12 -16.78
C GLY A 813 9.51 56.10 -16.75
N PRO A 814 8.85 56.24 -17.92
CA PRO A 814 7.40 56.39 -17.99
C PRO A 814 6.67 55.06 -17.71
N VAL A 815 5.39 55.14 -17.32
CA VAL A 815 4.48 53.98 -17.38
C VAL A 815 3.99 53.76 -18.81
N ARG A 816 3.68 52.52 -19.19
CA ARG A 816 3.07 52.23 -20.50
C ARG A 816 1.54 52.46 -20.46
N PRO A 817 0.91 52.89 -21.57
CA PRO A 817 -0.55 52.98 -21.66
C PRO A 817 -1.24 51.64 -21.31
N PRO A 818 -2.43 51.65 -20.68
CA PRO A 818 -3.32 52.79 -20.45
C PRO A 818 -3.01 53.59 -19.17
N LEU A 819 -1.91 53.30 -18.46
CA LEU A 819 -1.51 54.08 -17.30
C LEU A 819 -1.00 55.46 -17.72
N VAL A 820 -1.17 56.44 -16.82
CA VAL A 820 -0.71 57.81 -17.02
C VAL A 820 0.36 58.17 -15.97
N PRO A 821 1.34 59.03 -16.31
CA PRO A 821 2.32 59.53 -15.34
C PRO A 821 1.66 60.27 -14.16
N THR A 822 2.35 60.28 -13.03
CA THR A 822 1.97 61.10 -11.87
C THR A 822 2.10 62.58 -12.21
N SER A 823 1.14 63.41 -11.81
CA SER A 823 1.23 64.87 -12.03
C SER A 823 2.27 65.52 -11.10
N ASP A 824 2.85 66.66 -11.48
CA ASP A 824 3.81 67.39 -10.63
C ASP A 824 3.24 67.79 -9.25
N VAL A 825 1.92 68.00 -9.17
CA VAL A 825 1.24 68.28 -7.90
C VAL A 825 1.23 67.03 -7.02
N HIS A 826 0.86 65.88 -7.59
CA HIS A 826 0.82 64.62 -6.86
C HIS A 826 2.22 64.08 -6.53
N LEU A 827 3.22 64.36 -7.36
CA LEU A 827 4.62 64.03 -7.07
C LEU A 827 5.15 64.79 -5.85
N ARG A 828 4.87 66.10 -5.76
CA ARG A 828 5.21 66.90 -4.57
C ARG A 828 4.51 66.40 -3.32
N GLU A 829 3.26 65.96 -3.46
CA GLU A 829 2.52 65.36 -2.35
C GLU A 829 3.12 64.01 -1.92
N LEU A 830 3.53 63.17 -2.87
CA LEU A 830 4.23 61.91 -2.57
C LEU A 830 5.54 62.17 -1.80
N ILE A 831 6.34 63.16 -2.22
CA ILE A 831 7.56 63.59 -1.51
C ILE A 831 7.24 63.98 -0.06
N ARG A 832 6.18 64.79 0.13
CA ARG A 832 5.76 65.25 1.46
C ARG A 832 5.32 64.09 2.35
N ILE A 833 4.54 63.15 1.80
CA ILE A 833 4.06 61.96 2.51
C ILE A 833 5.24 61.06 2.92
N THR A 834 6.16 60.76 2.00
CA THR A 834 7.34 59.93 2.29
C THR A 834 8.24 60.56 3.35
N ALA A 835 8.45 61.88 3.30
CA ALA A 835 9.21 62.59 4.33
C ALA A 835 8.55 62.50 5.72
N ALA A 836 7.22 62.61 5.79
CA ALA A 836 6.47 62.46 7.03
C ALA A 836 6.61 61.04 7.62
N GLY A 837 6.50 60.00 6.78
CA GLY A 837 6.72 58.62 7.22
C GLY A 837 8.13 58.38 7.77
N ARG A 838 9.15 58.91 7.09
CA ARG A 838 10.55 58.79 7.53
C ARG A 838 10.80 59.52 8.86
N ALA A 839 10.14 60.65 9.10
CA ALA A 839 10.21 61.35 10.39
C ALA A 839 9.65 60.47 11.52
N VAL A 840 8.50 59.82 11.30
CA VAL A 840 7.91 58.88 12.27
C VAL A 840 8.87 57.75 12.63
N LEU A 841 9.54 57.13 11.64
CA LEU A 841 10.53 56.09 11.91
C LEU A 841 11.75 56.61 12.68
N ALA A 842 12.25 57.79 12.30
CA ALA A 842 13.41 58.39 12.96
C ALA A 842 13.11 58.68 14.44
N ASP A 843 11.93 59.20 14.74
CA ASP A 843 11.49 59.46 16.11
C ASP A 843 11.37 58.16 16.92
N ALA A 844 10.80 57.09 16.33
CA ALA A 844 10.68 55.80 16.99
C ALA A 844 12.05 55.14 17.28
N LEU A 845 12.98 55.20 16.34
CA LEU A 845 14.35 54.67 16.51
C LEU A 845 15.12 55.48 17.56
N ALA A 846 14.92 56.80 17.64
CA ALA A 846 15.53 57.64 18.65
C ALA A 846 15.01 57.33 20.07
N VAL A 847 13.71 57.03 20.20
CA VAL A 847 13.12 56.55 21.47
C VAL A 847 13.68 55.19 21.85
N GLN A 848 13.82 54.26 20.89
CA GLN A 848 14.35 52.91 21.14
C GLN A 848 15.84 52.89 21.50
N ALA A 849 16.64 53.87 21.02
CA ALA A 849 18.05 54.02 21.38
C ALA A 849 18.28 54.74 22.73
N ALA A 850 17.25 55.34 23.30
CA ALA A 850 17.28 56.05 24.58
C ALA A 850 16.80 55.19 25.78
N VAL A 851 16.31 53.98 25.51
CA VAL A 851 15.90 52.94 26.46
C VAL A 851 16.95 51.84 26.47
#